data_AF-A0A497VDG3-F1
#
_entry.id   AF-A0A497VDG3-F1
#
_cell.length_a   1.000
_cell.length_b   1.000
_cell.length_c   1.000
_cell.angle_alpha   90.00
_cell.angle_beta   90.00
_cell.angle_gamma   90.00
#
_symmetry.space_group_name_H-M   'P 1'
#
loop_
_entity.id
_entity.type
_entity.pdbx_description
1 polymer ?
#
loop_
_entity_poly.entity_id
_entity_poly.type
_entity_poly.pdbx_seq_one_letter_code
_entity_poly.pdbx_strand_id
1 'polypeptide(L)'
;MIGLCLGVSPLVAASGEDPVETGLADIVIEVHRSADQVAPEGVYFTTRVSGFDVAPQAVEQEYDPAFHEVSYAWSLGDGGTYDVPQKLHQAHRDKSVRYTPHIAHVFETPGTHSVTVTALDASGNMATDTVEIAVGNPEVVYAGAQTLAVAADGDFTSMNLPAGYQEFASFKAALEAYENLSAPGRMVLKGGDVWTVENQYLRTGLPNFRLCSKGGTGTPAVLYAGMAAHFILRPQGGYDRGAVLEHIKLQSDWDSTIEGPQVGTQPPKGFIHSEASFTVLHNCKGEGLNLMASAEALTNKVGDSFLIISECDITNFQDFGCYHAKYDDGYFAVIGSRIVQHPEAMMGGGAKSAYYPTNDHGPCRYQNIKQFIWDANESFSRNGWDGSAPPSAVQSNIRMHSYGPNYRGCVTRSVLEASDTIISLSTVNGNGNSEVANNIIAMNQFTGYARTSRMINVEHSGCSIYNNVFTQPEYDSTDGSKFNGGIYAGFQIGYGKTANEIARAAPIRVFSNTFAFLFTDNALGSKGRAVEHHARKPLWGLFSDVLDENNLTYRPNTTTVLDGGGALDLAPLWPPHFLGYKWQANAVAGARGSIAAGTTVTINFTHPDIGTYSIVKTANANGGWGMSYAGGSTPNAADLVAYGAKPVEDEQLTIDAGSATAPDTIASYAPLLGNINIGAAVPGRFNPRDLFGKIRPPRPSTGASEPA
;
A
#
# COMPACT_ATOMS: atom_id res chain seq x y z
N MET A 1 -16.53 -55.49 8.50
CA MET A 1 -15.87 -56.78 8.28
C MET A 1 -16.23 -57.24 6.87
N ILE A 2 -15.33 -57.04 5.91
CA ILE A 2 -15.15 -57.70 4.59
C ILE A 2 -13.96 -56.95 3.99
N GLY A 3 -12.81 -57.62 3.97
CA GLY A 3 -11.57 -57.12 3.38
C GLY A 3 -11.45 -57.58 1.93
N LEU A 4 -10.85 -56.74 1.10
CA LEU A 4 -10.29 -57.15 -0.18
C LEU A 4 -8.77 -57.00 -0.10
N CYS A 5 -8.11 -58.15 -0.12
CA CYS A 5 -6.67 -58.33 -0.11
C CYS A 5 -6.27 -58.60 -1.58
N LEU A 6 -5.47 -57.74 -2.19
CA LEU A 6 -4.82 -57.99 -3.48
C LEU A 6 -3.33 -58.19 -3.22
N GLY A 7 -2.87 -59.42 -3.46
CA GLY A 7 -1.49 -59.84 -3.33
C GLY A 7 -0.63 -59.36 -4.49
N VAL A 8 0.55 -58.86 -4.17
CA VAL A 8 1.65 -58.60 -5.10
C VAL A 8 2.82 -59.51 -4.72
N SER A 9 3.35 -60.23 -5.72
CA SER A 9 4.52 -61.10 -5.62
C SER A 9 5.82 -60.31 -5.36
N PRO A 10 6.84 -60.92 -4.73
CA PRO A 10 8.03 -60.21 -4.27
C PRO A 10 8.99 -59.94 -5.44
N LEU A 11 9.32 -58.67 -5.67
CA LEU A 11 10.46 -58.28 -6.48
C LEU A 11 11.71 -58.27 -5.61
N VAL A 12 12.78 -58.84 -6.17
CA VAL A 12 14.08 -59.11 -5.54
C VAL A 12 14.74 -57.83 -5.02
N ALA A 13 15.19 -57.90 -3.77
CA ALA A 13 15.93 -56.86 -3.07
C ALA A 13 17.24 -56.50 -3.78
N ALA A 14 17.37 -55.24 -4.20
CA ALA A 14 18.65 -54.58 -4.33
C ALA A 14 19.02 -54.02 -2.95
N SER A 15 20.23 -54.33 -2.48
CA SER A 15 20.94 -53.63 -1.41
C SER A 15 20.85 -52.12 -1.65
N GLY A 16 20.47 -51.26 -0.72
CA GLY A 16 20.68 -51.28 0.72
C GLY A 16 20.98 -49.84 1.13
N GLU A 17 20.10 -48.92 0.73
CA GLU A 17 19.92 -47.64 1.43
C GLU A 17 18.58 -47.78 2.14
N ASP A 18 18.61 -47.69 3.47
CA ASP A 18 17.38 -47.59 4.25
C ASP A 18 16.53 -46.47 3.63
N PRO A 19 15.22 -46.66 3.39
CA PRO A 19 14.38 -45.56 2.96
C PRO A 19 14.57 -44.46 4.00
N VAL A 20 15.15 -43.34 3.58
CA VAL A 20 15.13 -42.11 4.37
C VAL A 20 13.68 -41.93 4.73
N GLU A 21 13.34 -42.05 6.03
CA GLU A 21 12.03 -41.62 6.50
C GLU A 21 11.90 -40.18 6.05
N THR A 22 11.21 -39.96 4.93
CA THR A 22 10.73 -38.65 4.54
C THR A 22 9.81 -38.26 5.67
N GLY A 23 10.33 -37.49 6.62
CA GLY A 23 9.57 -37.03 7.76
C GLY A 23 8.24 -36.48 7.26
N LEU A 24 7.15 -36.84 7.93
CA LEU A 24 5.83 -36.31 7.59
C LEU A 24 5.93 -34.77 7.52
N ALA A 25 5.32 -34.17 6.49
CA ALA A 25 5.28 -32.72 6.38
C ALA A 25 4.70 -32.12 7.66
N ASP A 26 5.34 -31.05 8.12
CA ASP A 26 5.02 -30.37 9.38
C ASP A 26 5.04 -28.86 9.17
N ILE A 27 4.15 -28.17 9.88
CA ILE A 27 4.05 -26.72 9.89
C ILE A 27 3.86 -26.26 11.33
N VAL A 28 4.53 -25.18 11.70
CA VAL A 28 4.42 -24.55 13.01
C VAL A 28 4.07 -23.08 12.81
N ILE A 29 3.00 -22.63 13.48
CA ILE A 29 2.63 -21.22 13.60
C ILE A 29 3.47 -20.58 14.70
N GLU A 30 4.18 -19.52 14.34
CA GLU A 30 4.87 -18.64 15.29
C GLU A 30 4.05 -17.35 15.45
N VAL A 31 3.80 -16.96 16.70
CA VAL A 31 2.92 -15.85 17.06
C VAL A 31 3.74 -14.70 17.65
N HIS A 32 3.63 -13.52 17.04
CA HIS A 32 4.21 -12.29 17.56
C HIS A 32 3.11 -11.28 17.88
N ARG A 33 3.04 -10.84 19.13
CA ARG A 33 1.99 -9.94 19.61
C ARG A 33 2.44 -9.15 20.83
N SER A 34 1.63 -8.17 21.23
CA SER A 34 1.93 -7.34 22.39
C SER A 34 1.82 -8.14 23.70
N ALA A 35 2.44 -7.62 24.77
CA ALA A 35 2.23 -8.14 26.12
C ALA A 35 0.85 -7.77 26.70
N ASP A 36 0.14 -6.81 26.09
CA ASP A 36 -1.15 -6.30 26.57
C ASP A 36 -2.26 -7.31 26.30
N GLN A 37 -2.28 -7.90 25.09
CA GLN A 37 -3.23 -8.94 24.69
C GLN A 37 -4.69 -8.52 24.84
N VAL A 38 -5.03 -7.25 24.60
CA VAL A 38 -6.39 -6.70 24.78
C VAL A 38 -6.95 -6.22 23.45
N ALA A 39 -8.22 -6.53 23.17
CA ALA A 39 -8.91 -6.11 21.94
C ALA A 39 -8.97 -4.57 21.79
N PRO A 40 -8.73 -3.99 20.60
CA PRO A 40 -8.27 -4.66 19.40
C PRO A 40 -6.80 -5.01 19.55
N GLU A 41 -6.47 -6.29 19.38
CA GLU A 41 -5.12 -6.80 19.50
C GLU A 41 -4.57 -7.10 18.11
N GLY A 42 -3.48 -6.45 17.75
CA GLY A 42 -2.71 -6.81 16.56
C GLY A 42 -1.83 -8.02 16.81
N VAL A 43 -1.77 -8.93 15.85
CA VAL A 43 -0.95 -10.15 15.90
C VAL A 43 -0.30 -10.38 14.53
N TYR A 44 0.99 -10.70 14.53
CA TYR A 44 1.68 -11.26 13.38
C TYR A 44 1.82 -12.76 13.54
N PHE A 45 1.66 -13.46 12.42
CA PHE A 45 1.89 -14.88 12.32
C PHE A 45 2.95 -15.15 11.25
N THR A 46 3.93 -15.97 11.60
CA THR A 46 4.89 -16.56 10.66
C THR A 46 4.76 -18.07 10.70
N THR A 47 5.27 -18.74 9.67
CA THR A 47 5.24 -20.19 9.57
C THR A 47 6.64 -20.73 9.42
N ARG A 48 6.93 -21.80 10.15
CA ARG A 48 8.08 -22.65 9.88
C ARG A 48 7.58 -23.99 9.36
N VAL A 49 8.13 -24.46 8.25
CA VAL A 49 7.73 -25.71 7.63
C VAL A 49 8.89 -26.70 7.56
N SER A 50 8.59 -27.99 7.57
CA SER A 50 9.56 -29.07 7.32
C SER A 50 8.89 -30.26 6.65
N GLY A 51 9.67 -31.16 6.03
CA GLY A 51 9.12 -32.36 5.36
C GLY A 51 8.34 -32.10 4.06
N PHE A 52 8.32 -30.86 3.56
CA PHE A 52 7.80 -30.53 2.23
C PHE A 52 8.86 -30.76 1.14
N ASP A 53 8.40 -31.12 -0.05
CA ASP A 53 9.21 -31.32 -1.26
C ASP A 53 9.50 -29.99 -1.95
N VAL A 54 10.29 -29.17 -1.24
CA VAL A 54 10.82 -27.90 -1.74
C VAL A 54 12.32 -28.01 -1.87
N ALA A 55 12.91 -27.16 -2.74
CA ALA A 55 14.36 -27.10 -2.82
C ALA A 55 14.96 -26.86 -1.41
N PRO A 56 16.01 -27.59 -0.99
CA PRO A 56 16.59 -27.38 0.32
C PRO A 56 17.14 -25.95 0.39
N GLN A 57 16.76 -25.22 1.44
CA GLN A 57 17.42 -23.96 1.75
C GLN A 57 18.87 -24.28 2.11
N ALA A 58 19.83 -23.84 1.31
CA ALA A 58 21.23 -23.99 1.71
C ALA A 58 21.46 -23.20 3.01
N VAL A 59 22.34 -23.70 3.89
CA VAL A 59 22.61 -23.10 5.23
C VAL A 59 23.10 -21.64 5.15
N GLU A 60 23.49 -21.18 3.96
CA GLU A 60 23.95 -19.82 3.65
C GLU A 60 23.01 -19.06 2.68
N GLN A 61 21.87 -19.63 2.28
CA GLN A 61 20.99 -19.03 1.27
C GLN A 61 20.01 -18.02 1.88
N GLU A 62 20.09 -16.81 1.34
CA GLU A 62 19.14 -15.71 1.53
C GLU A 62 17.75 -16.04 0.94
N TYR A 63 17.67 -16.98 -0.03
CA TYR A 63 16.42 -17.43 -0.64
C TYR A 63 15.74 -18.52 0.19
N ASP A 64 14.42 -18.43 0.30
CA ASP A 64 13.58 -19.32 1.09
C ASP A 64 12.58 -20.06 0.17
N PRO A 65 12.92 -21.25 -0.36
CA PRO A 65 12.06 -21.98 -1.30
C PRO A 65 10.68 -22.30 -0.72
N ALA A 66 10.59 -22.60 0.58
CA ALA A 66 9.34 -22.85 1.27
C ALA A 66 8.39 -21.64 1.27
N PHE A 67 8.94 -20.43 1.22
CA PHE A 67 8.16 -19.20 1.08
C PHE A 67 7.43 -19.11 -0.27
N HIS A 68 7.95 -19.77 -1.31
CA HIS A 68 7.47 -19.64 -2.69
C HIS A 68 6.80 -20.89 -3.26
N GLU A 69 7.23 -22.07 -2.82
CA GLU A 69 6.85 -23.37 -3.38
C GLU A 69 5.78 -24.09 -2.55
N VAL A 70 5.43 -23.56 -1.38
CA VAL A 70 4.32 -24.04 -0.54
C VAL A 70 3.15 -23.08 -0.65
N SER A 71 1.95 -23.64 -0.81
CA SER A 71 0.69 -22.93 -0.77
C SER A 71 0.15 -22.91 0.65
N TYR A 72 -0.29 -21.74 1.11
CA TYR A 72 -0.82 -21.55 2.47
C TYR A 72 -2.29 -21.16 2.42
N ALA A 73 -3.08 -21.63 3.38
CA ALA A 73 -4.46 -21.22 3.58
C ALA A 73 -4.72 -21.07 5.08
N TRP A 74 -5.06 -19.86 5.51
CA TRP A 74 -5.36 -19.53 6.91
C TRP A 74 -6.85 -19.40 7.15
N SER A 75 -7.26 -19.77 8.37
CA SER A 75 -8.56 -19.47 8.98
C SER A 75 -8.30 -18.86 10.36
N LEU A 76 -8.74 -17.62 10.60
CA LEU A 76 -8.33 -16.85 11.79
C LEU A 76 -9.26 -16.98 13.00
N GLY A 77 -10.40 -17.66 12.85
CA GLY A 77 -11.32 -17.94 13.96
C GLY A 77 -12.23 -16.78 14.35
N ASP A 78 -12.08 -15.61 13.72
CA ASP A 78 -13.03 -14.51 13.75
C ASP A 78 -13.59 -14.21 12.34
N GLY A 79 -14.80 -13.65 12.30
CA GLY A 79 -15.49 -13.29 11.05
C GLY A 79 -15.44 -11.78 10.80
N GLY A 80 -15.93 -11.38 9.63
CA GLY A 80 -16.12 -9.96 9.28
C GLY A 80 -15.61 -9.62 7.89
N THR A 81 -15.84 -8.38 7.48
CA THR A 81 -15.42 -7.85 6.18
C THR A 81 -14.60 -6.58 6.33
N TYR A 82 -13.61 -6.40 5.47
CA TYR A 82 -12.93 -5.13 5.29
C TYR A 82 -13.82 -4.17 4.50
N ASP A 83 -14.33 -3.15 5.20
CA ASP A 83 -15.28 -2.19 4.63
C ASP A 83 -14.63 -0.84 4.28
N VAL A 84 -13.45 -0.56 4.84
CA VAL A 84 -12.72 0.70 4.61
C VAL A 84 -12.21 0.83 3.17
N PRO A 85 -11.63 -0.22 2.54
CA PRO A 85 -11.28 -0.18 1.14
C PRO A 85 -12.57 -0.23 0.29
N GLN A 86 -12.79 0.81 -0.49
CA GLN A 86 -13.99 1.02 -1.28
C GLN A 86 -13.96 0.19 -2.56
N LYS A 87 -12.77 -0.02 -3.13
CA LYS A 87 -12.56 -0.68 -4.43
C LYS A 87 -12.18 -2.16 -4.34
N LEU A 88 -12.12 -2.76 -3.15
CA LEU A 88 -11.82 -4.18 -3.05
C LEU A 88 -12.92 -5.04 -3.66
N HIS A 89 -12.50 -6.07 -4.41
CA HIS A 89 -13.36 -7.17 -4.83
C HIS A 89 -14.01 -7.84 -3.61
N GLN A 90 -15.27 -8.23 -3.69
CA GLN A 90 -16.02 -8.78 -2.55
C GLN A 90 -15.31 -10.01 -1.94
N ALA A 91 -14.83 -10.93 -2.78
CA ALA A 91 -14.07 -12.10 -2.35
C ALA A 91 -12.76 -11.78 -1.59
N HIS A 92 -12.24 -10.55 -1.69
CA HIS A 92 -11.03 -10.11 -0.99
C HIS A 92 -11.34 -9.42 0.36
N ARG A 93 -12.61 -9.16 0.66
CA ARG A 93 -13.01 -8.47 1.89
C ARG A 93 -13.05 -9.37 3.11
N ASP A 94 -13.06 -10.69 2.95
CA ASP A 94 -13.15 -11.62 4.08
C ASP A 94 -11.91 -11.51 4.99
N LYS A 95 -12.16 -11.08 6.24
CA LYS A 95 -11.16 -10.94 7.30
C LYS A 95 -10.66 -12.28 7.81
N SER A 96 -11.39 -13.36 7.62
CA SER A 96 -11.11 -14.66 8.23
C SER A 96 -10.08 -15.52 7.47
N VAL A 97 -9.73 -15.15 6.23
CA VAL A 97 -8.88 -15.97 5.34
C VAL A 97 -7.62 -15.26 4.84
N ARG A 98 -6.50 -15.99 4.72
CA ARG A 98 -5.23 -15.49 4.14
C ARG A 98 -4.52 -16.59 3.36
N TYR A 99 -3.58 -16.23 2.48
CA TYR A 99 -2.96 -17.17 1.53
C TYR A 99 -1.43 -17.08 1.41
N THR A 100 -0.76 -16.45 2.37
CA THR A 100 0.69 -16.28 2.39
C THR A 100 1.30 -16.97 3.61
N PRO A 101 2.58 -17.38 3.57
CA PRO A 101 3.25 -17.98 4.74
C PRO A 101 3.20 -17.06 5.96
N HIS A 102 3.31 -15.76 5.73
CA HIS A 102 3.35 -14.75 6.78
C HIS A 102 2.14 -13.84 6.65
N ILE A 103 1.46 -13.58 7.76
CA ILE A 103 0.23 -12.76 7.80
C ILE A 103 0.19 -11.87 9.04
N ALA A 104 -0.67 -10.86 9.01
CA ALA A 104 -1.01 -10.05 10.17
C ALA A 104 -2.53 -9.95 10.30
N HIS A 105 -3.00 -9.76 11.52
CA HIS A 105 -4.42 -9.65 11.83
C HIS A 105 -4.66 -8.76 13.05
N VAL A 106 -5.86 -8.21 13.17
CA VAL A 106 -6.33 -7.51 14.37
C VAL A 106 -7.59 -8.17 14.88
N PHE A 107 -7.53 -8.75 16.07
CA PHE A 107 -8.70 -9.32 16.73
C PHE A 107 -9.46 -8.23 17.47
N GLU A 108 -10.60 -7.83 16.92
CA GLU A 108 -11.43 -6.71 17.41
C GLU A 108 -12.25 -7.06 18.66
N THR A 109 -12.53 -8.35 18.86
CA THR A 109 -13.42 -8.81 19.92
C THR A 109 -12.66 -9.59 21.00
N PRO A 110 -12.99 -9.38 22.28
CA PRO A 110 -12.46 -10.20 23.37
C PRO A 110 -12.94 -11.65 23.25
N GLY A 111 -12.08 -12.61 23.58
CA GLY A 111 -12.39 -14.03 23.48
C GLY A 111 -11.16 -14.87 23.19
N THR A 112 -11.39 -16.15 22.90
CA THR A 112 -10.37 -17.04 22.38
C THR A 112 -10.69 -17.34 20.92
N HIS A 113 -9.73 -17.09 20.03
CA HIS A 113 -9.86 -17.27 18.59
C HIS A 113 -8.95 -18.39 18.13
N SER A 114 -9.49 -19.33 17.35
CA SER A 114 -8.74 -20.47 16.83
C SER A 114 -8.15 -20.15 15.46
N VAL A 115 -6.83 -19.99 15.39
CA VAL A 115 -6.09 -19.67 14.18
C VAL A 115 -5.49 -20.95 13.61
N THR A 116 -5.90 -21.32 12.40
CA THR A 116 -5.45 -22.52 11.71
C THR A 116 -4.76 -22.16 10.41
N VAL A 117 -3.62 -22.80 10.12
CA VAL A 117 -2.96 -22.77 8.81
C VAL A 117 -2.93 -24.17 8.21
N THR A 118 -3.21 -24.27 6.92
CA THR A 118 -2.93 -25.48 6.13
C THR A 118 -1.92 -25.14 5.04
N ALA A 119 -0.87 -25.94 4.95
CA ALA A 119 0.17 -25.83 3.94
C ALA A 119 0.13 -27.04 2.98
N LEU A 120 0.36 -26.80 1.68
CA LEU A 120 0.41 -27.82 0.63
C LEU A 120 1.55 -27.52 -0.35
N ASP A 121 2.41 -28.49 -0.67
CA ASP A 121 3.38 -28.37 -1.77
C ASP A 121 2.89 -28.96 -3.11
N ALA A 122 3.71 -28.83 -4.15
CA ALA A 122 3.40 -29.34 -5.48
C ALA A 122 3.30 -30.89 -5.56
N SER A 123 3.97 -31.61 -4.66
CA SER A 123 3.93 -33.08 -4.56
C SER A 123 2.71 -33.58 -3.79
N GLY A 124 1.97 -32.66 -3.17
CA GLY A 124 0.75 -32.92 -2.42
C GLY A 124 1.00 -33.29 -0.96
N ASN A 125 2.21 -33.06 -0.44
CA ASN A 125 2.45 -33.14 1.00
C ASN A 125 1.69 -32.01 1.68
N MET A 126 1.02 -32.31 2.79
CA MET A 126 0.12 -31.39 3.46
C MET A 126 0.36 -31.44 4.97
N ALA A 127 0.37 -30.27 5.60
CA ALA A 127 0.43 -30.14 7.04
C ALA A 127 -0.56 -29.07 7.53
N THR A 128 -1.02 -29.20 8.76
CA THR A 128 -1.94 -28.25 9.40
C THR A 128 -1.48 -27.99 10.83
N ASP A 129 -1.53 -26.74 11.25
CA ASP A 129 -1.32 -26.34 12.65
C ASP A 129 -2.42 -25.39 13.10
N THR A 130 -2.72 -25.40 14.40
CA THR A 130 -3.76 -24.60 15.03
C THR A 130 -3.25 -24.04 16.35
N VAL A 131 -3.39 -22.72 16.54
CA VAL A 131 -3.07 -22.01 17.78
C VAL A 131 -4.29 -21.24 18.29
N GLU A 132 -4.44 -21.19 19.62
CA GLU A 132 -5.50 -20.43 20.27
C GLU A 132 -4.99 -19.07 20.72
N ILE A 133 -5.64 -18.00 20.25
CA ILE A 133 -5.31 -16.61 20.59
C ILE A 133 -6.32 -16.09 21.59
N ALA A 134 -5.91 -15.97 22.86
CA ALA A 134 -6.69 -15.30 23.88
C ALA A 134 -6.55 -13.76 23.77
N VAL A 135 -7.67 -13.06 23.82
CA VAL A 135 -7.77 -11.60 23.73
C VAL A 135 -8.65 -11.08 24.87
N GLY A 136 -8.06 -10.24 25.72
CA GLY A 136 -8.70 -9.65 26.89
C GLY A 136 -9.75 -8.59 26.54
N ASN A 137 -10.71 -8.41 27.45
CA ASN A 137 -11.74 -7.41 27.33
C ASN A 137 -11.25 -6.06 27.90
N PRO A 138 -11.16 -4.99 27.10
CA PRO A 138 -10.70 -3.68 27.58
C PRO A 138 -11.57 -3.08 28.68
N GLU A 139 -12.86 -3.42 28.72
CA GLU A 139 -13.77 -2.96 29.78
C GLU A 139 -13.48 -3.62 31.13
N VAL A 140 -12.78 -4.76 31.12
CA VAL A 140 -12.36 -5.48 32.33
C VAL A 140 -10.92 -5.13 32.69
N VAL A 141 -10.01 -5.15 31.70
CA VAL A 141 -8.58 -4.94 31.94
C VAL A 141 -8.28 -3.53 32.43
N TYR A 142 -8.96 -2.52 31.90
CA TYR A 142 -8.74 -1.12 32.28
C TYR A 142 -9.86 -0.54 33.13
N ALA A 143 -10.60 -1.36 33.88
CA ALA A 143 -11.71 -0.90 34.70
C ALA A 143 -11.27 0.10 35.80
N GLY A 144 -12.22 0.89 36.30
CA GLY A 144 -11.98 1.84 37.37
C GLY A 144 -10.98 2.93 36.96
N ALA A 145 -10.05 3.26 37.87
CA ALA A 145 -9.11 4.37 37.70
C ALA A 145 -8.15 4.23 36.50
N GLN A 146 -8.09 3.05 35.87
CA GLN A 146 -7.24 2.79 34.71
C GLN A 146 -7.88 3.23 33.39
N THR A 147 -9.14 3.65 33.42
CA THR A 147 -9.80 4.36 32.31
C THR A 147 -9.86 5.84 32.62
N LEU A 148 -9.30 6.65 31.72
CA LEU A 148 -9.41 8.11 31.73
C LEU A 148 -10.41 8.53 30.65
N ALA A 149 -11.59 8.98 31.08
CA ALA A 149 -12.64 9.48 30.20
C ALA A 149 -12.41 10.97 29.92
N VAL A 150 -12.43 11.35 28.65
CA VAL A 150 -12.16 12.73 28.22
C VAL A 150 -13.30 13.24 27.36
N ALA A 151 -14.00 14.28 27.84
CA ALA A 151 -15.15 14.88 27.18
C ALA A 151 -15.10 16.41 27.31
N ALA A 152 -15.09 17.13 26.19
CA ALA A 152 -14.94 18.58 26.15
C ALA A 152 -16.14 19.32 26.79
N ASP A 153 -17.33 18.73 26.69
CA ASP A 153 -18.57 19.26 27.28
C ASP A 153 -18.88 18.72 28.69
N GLY A 154 -18.01 17.85 29.22
CA GLY A 154 -18.20 17.21 30.53
C GLY A 154 -19.29 16.14 30.56
N ASP A 155 -19.89 15.74 29.43
CA ASP A 155 -20.80 14.60 29.39
C ASP A 155 -20.03 13.28 29.17
N PHE A 156 -19.70 12.62 30.27
CA PHE A 156 -19.07 11.31 30.28
C PHE A 156 -20.07 10.15 30.16
N THR A 157 -21.37 10.42 30.32
CA THR A 157 -22.40 9.37 30.34
C THR A 157 -22.64 8.77 28.95
N SER A 158 -22.56 9.60 27.91
CA SER A 158 -22.70 9.14 26.52
C SER A 158 -21.57 8.23 26.03
N MET A 159 -20.47 8.12 26.79
CA MET A 159 -19.35 7.24 26.48
C MET A 159 -19.59 5.78 26.90
N ASN A 160 -20.60 5.51 27.73
CA ASN A 160 -20.98 4.18 28.22
C ASN A 160 -19.79 3.37 28.78
N LEU A 161 -19.00 3.99 29.66
CA LEU A 161 -17.82 3.37 30.28
C LEU A 161 -18.16 2.67 31.61
N PRO A 162 -17.44 1.59 31.97
CA PRO A 162 -17.58 0.93 33.28
C PRO A 162 -17.30 1.90 34.42
N ALA A 163 -18.09 1.81 35.49
CA ALA A 163 -18.00 2.74 36.62
C ALA A 163 -16.58 2.81 37.25
N GLY A 164 -16.25 3.99 37.79
CA GLY A 164 -14.98 4.25 38.49
C GLY A 164 -13.88 4.84 37.62
N TYR A 165 -14.16 5.21 36.37
CA TYR A 165 -13.24 5.96 35.51
C TYR A 165 -12.91 7.35 36.10
N GLN A 166 -11.77 7.89 35.68
CA GLN A 166 -11.38 9.27 35.98
C GLN A 166 -11.91 10.20 34.89
N GLU A 167 -12.37 11.39 35.26
CA GLU A 167 -13.03 12.35 34.36
C GLU A 167 -12.14 13.55 34.06
N PHE A 168 -11.99 13.89 32.78
CA PHE A 168 -11.21 15.03 32.33
C PHE A 168 -11.95 15.84 31.26
N ALA A 169 -12.03 17.16 31.44
CA ALA A 169 -12.51 18.09 30.41
C ALA A 169 -11.38 18.61 29.50
N SER A 170 -10.14 18.13 29.69
CA SER A 170 -8.96 18.55 28.95
C SER A 170 -8.12 17.35 28.55
N PHE A 171 -7.87 17.22 27.25
CA PHE A 171 -6.96 16.19 26.72
C PHE A 171 -5.57 16.26 27.35
N LYS A 172 -5.02 17.46 27.53
CA LYS A 172 -3.71 17.64 28.17
C LYS A 172 -3.69 17.16 29.62
N ALA A 173 -4.73 17.48 30.40
CA ALA A 173 -4.82 17.04 31.78
C ALA A 173 -4.98 15.51 31.88
N ALA A 174 -5.75 14.90 30.97
CA ALA A 174 -5.85 13.44 30.87
C ALA A 174 -4.51 12.80 30.49
N LEU A 175 -3.73 13.45 29.62
CA LEU A 175 -2.38 12.99 29.24
C LEU A 175 -1.43 12.97 30.44
N GLU A 176 -1.39 14.06 31.20
CA GLU A 176 -0.58 14.17 32.42
C GLU A 176 -1.01 13.12 33.46
N ALA A 177 -2.31 12.86 33.60
CA ALA A 177 -2.81 11.80 34.47
C ALA A 177 -2.44 10.40 33.97
N TYR A 178 -2.48 10.18 32.65
CA TYR A 178 -2.12 8.91 32.02
C TYR A 178 -0.66 8.55 32.34
N GLU A 179 0.26 9.51 32.20
CA GLU A 179 1.70 9.32 32.49
C GLU A 179 1.98 8.94 33.96
N ASN A 180 1.05 9.24 34.86
CA ASN A 180 1.14 8.96 36.30
C ASN A 180 0.40 7.68 36.73
N LEU A 181 -0.18 6.91 35.79
CA LEU A 181 -0.76 5.61 36.14
C LEU A 181 0.30 4.67 36.73
N SER A 182 -0.12 3.78 37.62
CA SER A 182 0.76 2.77 38.23
C SER A 182 0.70 1.41 37.52
N ALA A 183 -0.20 1.27 36.55
CA ALA A 183 -0.51 0.04 35.83
C ALA A 183 -0.96 0.38 34.40
N PRO A 184 -1.00 -0.61 33.49
CA PRO A 184 -1.66 -0.48 32.20
C PRO A 184 -3.02 0.21 32.27
N GLY A 185 -3.27 1.16 31.37
CA GLY A 185 -4.53 1.89 31.30
C GLY A 185 -4.91 2.29 29.89
N ARG A 186 -6.02 3.02 29.77
CA ARG A 186 -6.47 3.59 28.50
C ARG A 186 -7.03 5.00 28.71
N MET A 187 -6.90 5.80 27.67
CA MET A 187 -7.60 7.06 27.53
C MET A 187 -8.71 6.91 26.49
N VAL A 188 -9.92 7.33 26.84
CA VAL A 188 -11.09 7.28 25.96
C VAL A 188 -11.55 8.70 25.70
N LEU A 189 -11.57 9.11 24.43
CA LEU A 189 -12.10 10.41 24.00
C LEU A 189 -13.55 10.27 23.59
N LYS A 190 -14.41 11.19 24.02
CA LYS A 190 -15.80 11.23 23.56
C LYS A 190 -15.87 11.45 22.06
N GLY A 191 -16.61 10.60 21.35
CA GLY A 191 -16.81 10.70 19.91
C GLY A 191 -17.46 12.02 19.50
N GLY A 192 -16.96 12.63 18.44
CA GLY A 192 -17.40 13.94 17.94
C GLY A 192 -16.68 15.13 18.55
N ASP A 193 -15.95 14.96 19.65
CA ASP A 193 -15.13 16.04 20.22
C ASP A 193 -13.91 16.33 19.34
N VAL A 194 -13.49 17.59 19.32
CA VAL A 194 -12.28 18.05 18.63
C VAL A 194 -11.27 18.56 19.65
N TRP A 195 -10.07 17.99 19.62
CA TRP A 195 -8.98 18.33 20.51
C TRP A 195 -7.80 18.87 19.71
N THR A 196 -7.48 20.15 19.92
CA THR A 196 -6.24 20.71 19.36
C THR A 196 -5.05 20.15 20.11
N VAL A 197 -4.18 19.46 19.38
CA VAL A 197 -2.90 18.94 19.89
C VAL A 197 -1.77 19.86 19.44
N GLU A 198 -0.95 20.29 20.39
CA GLU A 198 0.31 20.98 20.12
C GLU A 198 1.44 19.95 19.94
N ASN A 199 2.71 20.37 20.01
CA ASN A 199 3.86 19.47 20.01
C ASN A 199 3.83 18.52 21.22
N GLN A 200 3.10 17.42 21.09
CA GLN A 200 2.92 16.42 22.14
C GLN A 200 3.86 15.25 21.92
N TYR A 201 4.74 15.02 22.89
CA TYR A 201 5.61 13.85 22.94
C TYR A 201 5.17 12.99 24.09
N LEU A 202 4.48 11.90 23.79
CA LEU A 202 4.10 10.93 24.81
C LEU A 202 5.33 10.13 25.20
N ARG A 203 5.90 10.44 26.37
CA ARG A 203 7.05 9.73 26.94
C ARG A 203 6.57 8.88 28.11
N THR A 204 5.80 7.84 27.82
CA THR A 204 5.29 7.00 28.90
C THR A 204 6.40 6.07 29.38
N GLY A 205 6.66 6.05 30.70
CA GLY A 205 7.39 4.96 31.35
C GLY A 205 6.59 3.65 31.44
N LEU A 206 5.32 3.71 31.04
CA LEU A 206 4.35 2.62 31.13
C LEU A 206 4.53 1.56 30.06
N PRO A 207 4.18 0.29 30.37
CA PRO A 207 4.30 -0.82 29.43
C PRO A 207 3.37 -0.72 28.22
N ASN A 208 2.26 0.03 28.29
CA ASN A 208 1.35 0.19 27.15
C ASN A 208 0.68 1.58 27.12
N PHE A 209 0.53 2.12 25.91
CA PHE A 209 -0.25 3.32 25.63
C PHE A 209 -1.51 2.94 24.85
N ARG A 210 -2.70 3.26 25.38
CA ARG A 210 -3.93 3.06 24.62
C ARG A 210 -4.80 4.31 24.57
N LEU A 211 -5.17 4.68 23.35
CA LEU A 211 -6.05 5.80 23.06
C LEU A 211 -7.16 5.34 22.11
N CYS A 212 -8.41 5.56 22.50
CA CYS A 212 -9.55 5.25 21.64
C CYS A 212 -10.63 6.32 21.71
N SER A 213 -11.57 6.30 20.77
CA SER A 213 -12.80 7.10 20.88
C SER A 213 -14.03 6.23 21.10
N LYS A 214 -14.97 6.70 21.94
CA LYS A 214 -16.27 6.05 22.17
C LYS A 214 -17.37 7.08 22.43
N GLY A 215 -18.63 6.66 22.23
CA GLY A 215 -19.80 7.47 22.57
C GLY A 215 -20.08 8.63 21.61
N GLY A 216 -20.92 9.56 22.06
CA GLY A 216 -21.29 10.75 21.29
C GLY A 216 -22.16 10.46 20.07
N THR A 217 -21.86 11.09 18.94
CA THR A 217 -22.62 11.04 17.68
C THR A 217 -22.32 9.82 16.81
N GLY A 218 -21.43 8.91 17.26
CA GLY A 218 -20.92 7.80 16.44
C GLY A 218 -19.80 8.22 15.46
N THR A 219 -19.41 9.49 15.45
CA THR A 219 -18.20 9.95 14.75
C THR A 219 -16.98 9.83 15.67
N PRO A 220 -15.80 9.46 15.17
CA PRO A 220 -14.58 9.41 15.97
C PRO A 220 -14.21 10.80 16.50
N ALA A 221 -13.61 10.86 17.69
CA ALA A 221 -12.97 12.07 18.20
C ALA A 221 -11.85 12.51 17.24
N VAL A 222 -11.68 13.83 17.10
CA VAL A 222 -10.67 14.44 16.24
C VAL A 222 -9.51 14.93 17.09
N LEU A 223 -8.30 14.43 16.80
CA LEU A 223 -7.06 15.08 17.22
C LEU A 223 -6.57 15.96 16.08
N TYR A 224 -6.68 17.26 16.26
CA TYR A 224 -6.33 18.25 15.25
C TYR A 224 -4.98 18.88 15.57
N ALA A 225 -4.02 18.78 14.66
CA ALA A 225 -2.72 19.40 14.76
C ALA A 225 -2.60 20.53 13.74
N GLY A 226 -2.32 21.76 14.18
CA GLY A 226 -1.98 22.83 13.25
C GLY A 226 -0.69 22.54 12.48
N MET A 227 -0.42 23.28 11.40
CA MET A 227 0.75 23.11 10.52
C MET A 227 2.10 22.85 11.23
N ALA A 228 2.34 23.49 12.39
CA ALA A 228 3.62 23.37 13.13
C ALA A 228 3.60 22.37 14.30
N ALA A 229 2.48 21.68 14.55
CA ALA A 229 2.29 20.85 15.72
C ALA A 229 2.50 19.37 15.40
N HIS A 230 3.44 18.72 16.06
CA HIS A 230 3.63 17.28 15.92
C HIS A 230 2.96 16.55 17.07
N PHE A 231 2.03 15.65 16.77
CA PHE A 231 1.64 14.61 17.73
C PHE A 231 2.59 13.43 17.53
N ILE A 232 3.37 13.06 18.54
CA ILE A 232 4.37 12.01 18.38
C ILE A 232 4.30 11.07 19.58
N LEU A 233 3.82 9.87 19.33
CA LEU A 233 3.85 8.77 20.30
C LEU A 233 5.25 8.16 20.37
N ARG A 234 6.08 8.60 21.32
CA ARG A 234 7.44 8.06 21.52
C ARG A 234 7.54 7.29 22.85
N PRO A 235 7.09 6.03 22.92
CA PRO A 235 7.33 5.24 24.12
C PRO A 235 8.85 5.09 24.34
N GLN A 236 9.37 5.80 25.35
CA GLN A 236 10.78 5.76 25.73
C GLN A 236 10.95 4.78 26.89
N GLY A 237 11.67 3.66 26.70
CA GLY A 237 12.22 2.91 27.85
C GLY A 237 12.18 1.38 27.85
N GLY A 238 12.31 0.69 26.71
CA GLY A 238 12.60 -0.75 26.68
C GLY A 238 11.69 -1.57 25.76
N TYR A 239 12.08 -2.83 25.55
CA TYR A 239 11.70 -3.69 24.42
C TYR A 239 10.34 -4.39 24.50
N ASP A 240 9.46 -4.06 25.46
CA ASP A 240 8.18 -4.77 25.63
C ASP A 240 6.97 -3.83 25.68
N ARG A 241 7.02 -2.70 24.94
CA ARG A 241 5.98 -1.68 25.03
C ARG A 241 5.01 -1.68 23.86
N GLY A 242 3.72 -1.64 24.19
CA GLY A 242 2.61 -1.61 23.24
C GLY A 242 2.02 -0.21 23.05
N ALA A 243 1.53 0.11 21.86
CA ALA A 243 0.70 1.28 21.61
C ALA A 243 -0.51 0.90 20.75
N VAL A 244 -1.72 1.26 21.16
CA VAL A 244 -2.95 1.02 20.40
C VAL A 244 -3.72 2.32 20.24
N LEU A 245 -4.02 2.66 18.98
CA LEU A 245 -4.87 3.76 18.61
C LEU A 245 -6.06 3.21 17.84
N GLU A 246 -7.25 3.51 18.34
CA GLU A 246 -8.48 2.89 17.86
C GLU A 246 -9.58 3.93 17.64
N HIS A 247 -10.18 3.96 16.46
CA HIS A 247 -11.37 4.79 16.21
C HIS A 247 -11.12 6.30 16.44
N ILE A 248 -9.97 6.81 16.00
CA ILE A 248 -9.58 8.23 16.13
C ILE A 248 -9.43 8.85 14.74
N LYS A 249 -9.88 10.11 14.57
CA LYS A 249 -9.54 10.93 13.41
C LYS A 249 -8.33 11.82 13.74
N LEU A 250 -7.28 11.69 12.94
CA LEU A 250 -6.08 12.51 12.97
C LEU A 250 -6.18 13.51 11.82
N GLN A 251 -6.14 14.80 12.14
CA GLN A 251 -6.38 15.86 11.16
C GLN A 251 -5.35 16.99 11.26
N SER A 252 -4.96 17.57 10.12
CA SER A 252 -4.21 18.82 10.05
C SER A 252 -4.69 19.68 8.87
N ASP A 253 -4.02 20.82 8.64
CA ASP A 253 -4.41 21.85 7.67
C ASP A 253 -3.90 21.58 6.25
N TRP A 254 -3.16 20.50 6.00
CA TRP A 254 -2.66 20.24 4.66
C TRP A 254 -3.81 19.99 3.70
N ASP A 255 -3.75 20.63 2.55
CA ASP A 255 -4.66 20.35 1.44
C ASP A 255 -3.85 20.05 0.18
N SER A 256 -3.82 18.78 -0.18
CA SER A 256 -3.15 18.25 -1.37
C SER A 256 -3.75 18.76 -2.68
N THR A 257 -4.99 19.27 -2.69
CA THR A 257 -5.63 19.81 -3.90
C THR A 257 -5.16 21.20 -4.27
N ILE A 258 -4.54 21.92 -3.33
CA ILE A 258 -3.97 23.26 -3.53
C ILE A 258 -2.50 23.37 -3.10
N GLU A 259 -1.94 22.34 -2.46
CA GLU A 259 -0.62 22.33 -1.81
C GLU A 259 -0.42 23.56 -0.90
N GLY A 260 -1.31 23.74 0.08
CA GLY A 260 -1.31 24.90 0.98
C GLY A 260 -1.55 24.60 2.47
N PRO A 261 -1.23 25.56 3.39
CA PRO A 261 -0.77 26.94 3.17
C PRO A 261 0.60 27.35 3.79
N GLN A 262 1.09 28.52 3.35
CA GLN A 262 2.32 29.28 3.69
C GLN A 262 3.70 28.72 3.31
N VAL A 263 4.45 29.56 2.57
CA VAL A 263 5.90 29.44 2.37
C VAL A 263 6.57 29.37 3.74
N GLY A 264 7.30 28.29 4.02
CA GLY A 264 8.12 28.16 5.23
C GLY A 264 7.53 27.35 6.39
N THR A 265 6.32 26.80 6.28
CA THR A 265 5.78 25.85 7.27
C THR A 265 5.61 24.47 6.65
N GLN A 266 6.40 23.48 7.11
CA GLN A 266 6.13 22.09 6.76
C GLN A 266 4.88 21.62 7.49
N PRO A 267 3.97 20.87 6.86
CA PRO A 267 2.90 20.20 7.57
C PRO A 267 3.46 19.26 8.64
N PRO A 268 2.69 18.94 9.67
CA PRO A 268 3.19 18.22 10.83
C PRO A 268 3.59 16.80 10.45
N LYS A 269 4.85 16.45 10.71
CA LYS A 269 5.39 15.11 10.44
C LYS A 269 4.83 14.10 11.43
N GLY A 270 4.14 13.08 10.91
CA GLY A 270 3.89 11.81 11.58
C GLY A 270 3.07 11.97 12.85
N PHE A 271 1.75 11.79 12.80
CA PHE A 271 0.95 11.74 14.04
C PHE A 271 1.34 10.57 14.93
N ILE A 272 1.84 9.47 14.36
CA ILE A 272 2.30 8.32 15.14
C ILE A 272 3.67 7.94 14.62
N HIS A 273 4.71 8.29 15.37
CA HIS A 273 6.06 7.84 15.12
C HIS A 273 6.42 6.82 16.19
N SER A 274 6.14 5.56 15.92
CA SER A 274 6.35 4.53 16.90
C SER A 274 7.82 4.13 17.03
N GLU A 275 8.30 4.15 18.27
CA GLU A 275 9.47 3.40 18.73
C GLU A 275 9.05 2.25 19.67
N ALA A 276 7.74 1.97 19.75
CA ALA A 276 7.22 0.86 20.55
C ALA A 276 7.60 -0.45 19.87
N SER A 277 7.78 -1.48 20.68
CA SER A 277 7.94 -2.84 20.16
C SER A 277 6.70 -3.26 19.42
N PHE A 278 5.50 -2.88 19.87
CA PHE A 278 4.26 -3.27 19.19
C PHE A 278 3.29 -2.09 19.06
N THR A 279 2.91 -1.72 17.85
CA THR A 279 1.99 -0.61 17.59
C THR A 279 0.87 -1.00 16.65
N VAL A 280 -0.36 -0.66 17.04
CA VAL A 280 -1.56 -0.91 16.26
C VAL A 280 -2.31 0.39 16.06
N LEU A 281 -2.56 0.73 14.80
CA LEU A 281 -3.54 1.73 14.39
C LEU A 281 -4.71 0.95 13.81
N HIS A 282 -5.87 1.03 14.44
CA HIS A 282 -7.05 0.27 14.02
C HIS A 282 -8.26 1.18 13.86
N ASN A 283 -8.94 1.08 12.71
CA ASN A 283 -10.17 1.85 12.44
C ASN A 283 -9.97 3.38 12.60
N CYS A 284 -8.78 3.88 12.25
CA CYS A 284 -8.45 5.30 12.35
C CYS A 284 -8.66 6.03 11.01
N LYS A 285 -8.82 7.36 11.07
CA LYS A 285 -8.85 8.21 9.88
C LYS A 285 -7.68 9.20 9.91
N GLY A 286 -7.03 9.41 8.78
CA GLY A 286 -5.98 10.41 8.61
C GLY A 286 -6.30 11.34 7.45
N GLU A 287 -6.31 12.64 7.69
CA GLU A 287 -6.64 13.64 6.68
C GLU A 287 -5.81 14.92 6.85
N GLY A 288 -5.26 15.43 5.74
CA GLY A 288 -4.55 16.70 5.76
C GLY A 288 -3.23 16.63 6.52
N LEU A 289 -2.56 15.49 6.52
CA LEU A 289 -1.33 15.26 7.29
C LEU A 289 -0.09 15.33 6.40
N ASN A 290 1.08 15.57 6.99
CA ASN A 290 2.32 15.31 6.25
C ASN A 290 2.51 13.80 6.05
N LEU A 291 2.40 13.08 7.17
CA LEU A 291 2.60 11.66 7.33
C LEU A 291 1.65 11.18 8.41
N MET A 292 0.82 10.15 8.15
CA MET A 292 -0.08 9.64 9.19
C MET A 292 0.65 8.75 10.18
N ALA A 293 1.29 7.70 9.66
CA ALA A 293 1.91 6.66 10.47
C ALA A 293 3.36 6.44 10.05
N SER A 294 4.25 6.40 11.03
CA SER A 294 5.61 5.93 10.82
C SER A 294 6.17 5.12 11.96
N ALA A 295 7.13 4.27 11.61
CA ALA A 295 8.05 3.66 12.56
C ALA A 295 9.46 3.89 12.02
N GLU A 296 10.23 4.74 12.71
CA GLU A 296 11.63 4.98 12.38
C GLU A 296 12.52 4.78 13.60
N ALA A 297 13.68 4.16 13.40
CA ALA A 297 14.68 4.08 14.46
C ALA A 297 15.43 5.41 14.54
N LEU A 298 15.25 6.16 15.63
CA LEU A 298 16.08 7.36 15.90
C LEU A 298 17.48 6.99 16.42
N THR A 299 17.68 5.76 16.90
CA THR A 299 18.94 5.25 17.45
C THR A 299 19.15 3.81 16.98
N ASN A 300 20.40 3.31 16.95
CA ASN A 300 20.81 1.95 16.52
C ASN A 300 20.24 0.82 17.41
N LYS A 301 18.92 0.79 17.65
CA LYS A 301 18.27 -0.12 18.58
C LYS A 301 18.28 -1.55 18.04
N VAL A 302 18.42 -2.48 18.99
CA VAL A 302 18.57 -3.93 18.77
C VAL A 302 17.27 -4.59 19.25
N GLY A 303 16.35 -4.92 18.36
CA GLY A 303 15.11 -5.62 18.68
C GLY A 303 14.01 -5.44 17.64
N ASP A 304 13.07 -6.39 17.63
CA ASP A 304 11.93 -6.41 16.71
C ASP A 304 10.97 -5.24 17.00
N SER A 305 10.62 -4.49 15.95
CA SER A 305 9.58 -3.45 16.00
C SER A 305 8.40 -3.86 15.13
N PHE A 306 7.20 -3.76 15.66
CA PHE A 306 5.97 -4.18 14.99
C PHE A 306 5.05 -2.96 14.82
N LEU A 307 4.66 -2.67 13.59
CA LEU A 307 3.63 -1.69 13.27
C LEU A 307 2.55 -2.35 12.40
N ILE A 308 1.31 -2.31 12.88
CA ILE A 308 0.11 -2.79 12.17
C ILE A 308 -0.81 -1.59 11.95
N ILE A 309 -1.17 -1.35 10.70
CA ILE A 309 -2.19 -0.41 10.28
C ILE A 309 -3.35 -1.24 9.74
N SER A 310 -4.49 -1.24 10.45
CA SER A 310 -5.65 -2.06 10.12
C SER A 310 -6.88 -1.18 9.94
N GLU A 311 -7.55 -1.31 8.80
CA GLU A 311 -8.81 -0.60 8.54
C GLU A 311 -8.71 0.91 8.75
N CYS A 312 -7.60 1.49 8.34
CA CYS A 312 -7.41 2.93 8.38
C CYS A 312 -7.79 3.55 7.03
N ASP A 313 -8.44 4.71 7.07
CA ASP A 313 -8.71 5.54 5.88
C ASP A 313 -7.78 6.77 5.90
N ILE A 314 -6.77 6.75 5.04
CA ILE A 314 -5.70 7.73 4.98
C ILE A 314 -5.78 8.45 3.64
N THR A 315 -6.02 9.76 3.70
CA THR A 315 -6.15 10.60 2.51
C THR A 315 -5.51 11.97 2.71
N ASN A 316 -5.43 12.72 1.62
CA ASN A 316 -5.05 14.12 1.62
C ASN A 316 -3.72 14.36 2.38
N PHE A 317 -2.68 13.58 2.06
CA PHE A 317 -1.37 13.69 2.71
C PHE A 317 -0.31 14.33 1.81
N GLN A 318 0.71 14.95 2.43
CA GLN A 318 1.79 15.67 1.74
C GLN A 318 2.95 14.76 1.30
N ASP A 319 3.48 13.95 2.23
CA ASP A 319 4.66 13.11 2.02
C ASP A 319 4.21 11.66 1.78
N PHE A 320 4.00 10.86 2.84
CA PHE A 320 3.47 9.50 2.71
C PHE A 320 2.21 9.29 3.53
N GLY A 321 1.37 8.33 3.14
CA GLY A 321 0.33 7.81 4.04
C GLY A 321 0.97 7.03 5.19
N CYS A 322 1.87 6.10 4.85
CA CYS A 322 2.68 5.34 5.79
C CYS A 322 4.16 5.29 5.43
N TYR A 323 5.02 5.30 6.46
CA TYR A 323 6.46 5.22 6.29
C TYR A 323 7.14 4.36 7.35
N HIS A 324 7.92 3.36 6.95
CA HIS A 324 8.73 2.58 7.89
C HIS A 324 10.20 2.60 7.50
N ALA A 325 11.12 2.92 8.41
CA ALA A 325 12.54 2.94 8.05
C ALA A 325 13.51 2.57 9.18
N LYS A 326 14.66 2.00 8.77
CA LYS A 326 15.87 1.82 9.60
C LYS A 326 15.77 0.78 10.72
N TYR A 327 15.01 -0.30 10.52
CA TYR A 327 14.97 -1.43 11.45
C TYR A 327 15.27 -2.71 10.69
N ASP A 328 16.52 -3.17 10.73
CA ASP A 328 16.90 -4.41 10.05
C ASP A 328 16.04 -5.62 10.53
N ASP A 329 15.39 -5.51 11.70
CA ASP A 329 14.46 -6.49 12.29
C ASP A 329 12.97 -6.02 12.39
N GLY A 330 12.56 -5.02 11.60
CA GLY A 330 11.19 -4.48 11.66
C GLY A 330 10.12 -5.35 10.96
N TYR A 331 8.92 -5.40 11.53
CA TYR A 331 7.71 -6.02 10.99
C TYR A 331 6.67 -4.92 10.73
N PHE A 332 6.24 -4.81 9.47
CA PHE A 332 5.31 -3.79 9.06
C PHE A 332 4.14 -4.37 8.27
N ALA A 333 2.92 -4.02 8.67
CA ALA A 333 1.70 -4.57 8.11
C ALA A 333 0.70 -3.46 7.87
N VAL A 334 0.11 -3.48 6.68
CA VAL A 334 -1.07 -2.70 6.34
C VAL A 334 -2.12 -3.70 5.89
N ILE A 335 -3.24 -3.76 6.58
CA ILE A 335 -4.33 -4.71 6.29
C ILE A 335 -5.67 -4.00 6.22
N GLY A 336 -6.52 -4.36 5.26
CA GLY A 336 -7.88 -3.85 5.22
C GLY A 336 -8.02 -2.33 5.09
N SER A 337 -6.98 -1.62 4.67
CA SER A 337 -6.88 -0.16 4.77
C SER A 337 -6.99 0.52 3.41
N ARG A 338 -7.38 1.80 3.43
CA ARG A 338 -7.43 2.68 2.26
C ARG A 338 -6.38 3.77 2.43
N ILE A 339 -5.37 3.79 1.56
CA ILE A 339 -4.30 4.79 1.58
C ILE A 339 -4.23 5.43 0.20
N VAL A 340 -5.03 6.47 0.01
CA VAL A 340 -5.21 7.09 -1.30
C VAL A 340 -4.84 8.55 -1.25
N GLN A 341 -4.19 9.05 -2.29
CA GLN A 341 -4.10 10.49 -2.46
C GLN A 341 -5.46 11.05 -2.83
N HIS A 342 -5.69 12.33 -2.55
CA HIS A 342 -6.93 12.95 -2.97
C HIS A 342 -7.05 12.85 -4.50
N PRO A 343 -8.19 12.40 -5.07
CA PRO A 343 -8.37 12.30 -6.53
C PRO A 343 -8.13 13.62 -7.25
N GLU A 344 -8.32 14.75 -6.58
CA GLU A 344 -8.04 16.12 -7.07
C GLU A 344 -6.69 16.69 -6.60
N ALA A 345 -5.78 15.87 -6.06
CA ALA A 345 -4.48 16.35 -5.60
C ALA A 345 -3.64 16.91 -6.76
N MET A 346 -2.86 17.95 -6.47
CA MET A 346 -1.85 18.46 -7.40
C MET A 346 -0.72 17.45 -7.52
N MET A 347 -0.21 17.21 -8.73
CA MET A 347 0.74 16.11 -8.97
C MET A 347 2.17 16.36 -8.46
N GLY A 348 2.40 17.39 -7.64
CA GLY A 348 3.73 17.80 -7.20
C GLY A 348 4.54 18.39 -8.35
N GLY A 349 5.06 19.61 -8.21
CA GLY A 349 5.78 20.30 -9.30
C GLY A 349 7.18 20.77 -8.93
N GLY A 350 7.58 20.61 -7.67
CA GLY A 350 8.82 21.13 -7.12
C GLY A 350 9.83 20.04 -6.82
N ALA A 351 11.11 20.41 -6.81
CA ALA A 351 12.11 19.60 -6.12
C ALA A 351 11.71 19.50 -4.64
N LYS A 352 11.89 18.31 -4.04
CA LYS A 352 11.70 18.10 -2.61
C LYS A 352 12.37 19.24 -1.81
N SER A 353 11.56 20.12 -1.26
CA SER A 353 11.99 21.40 -0.70
C SER A 353 11.39 21.57 0.69
N ALA A 354 12.24 21.85 1.67
CA ALA A 354 11.76 22.19 3.01
C ALA A 354 10.93 23.49 3.04
N TYR A 355 11.06 24.34 2.02
CA TYR A 355 10.46 25.68 1.96
C TYR A 355 9.16 25.76 1.15
N TYR A 356 8.96 24.80 0.25
CA TYR A 356 7.78 24.71 -0.61
C TYR A 356 7.28 23.27 -0.53
N PRO A 357 6.47 22.94 0.51
CA PRO A 357 5.88 21.62 0.57
C PRO A 357 5.01 21.44 -0.67
N THR A 358 5.36 20.46 -1.49
CA THR A 358 4.53 19.95 -2.58
C THR A 358 4.01 18.59 -2.18
N ASN A 359 3.06 18.03 -2.92
CA ASN A 359 2.75 16.63 -2.73
C ASN A 359 3.92 15.77 -3.23
N ASP A 360 4.70 15.24 -2.30
CA ASP A 360 6.05 14.76 -2.60
C ASP A 360 6.08 13.26 -2.90
N HIS A 361 5.37 12.43 -2.13
CA HIS A 361 5.46 10.98 -2.27
C HIS A 361 4.10 10.30 -2.39
N GLY A 362 4.15 8.96 -2.49
CA GLY A 362 2.98 8.12 -2.65
C GLY A 362 2.48 7.54 -1.32
N PRO A 363 1.49 6.66 -1.38
CA PRO A 363 0.85 6.00 -0.24
C PRO A 363 1.80 5.39 0.78
N CYS A 364 2.74 4.54 0.37
CA CYS A 364 3.60 3.87 1.34
C CYS A 364 5.02 3.66 0.88
N ARG A 365 5.95 3.84 1.82
CA ARG A 365 7.35 3.45 1.65
C ARG A 365 7.83 2.73 2.88
N TYR A 366 8.63 1.70 2.64
CA TYR A 366 9.44 1.12 3.69
C TYR A 366 10.87 0.92 3.25
N GLN A 367 11.73 0.87 4.25
CA GLN A 367 13.15 0.88 4.09
C GLN A 367 13.81 0.04 5.18
N ASN A 368 14.52 -1.03 4.79
CA ASN A 368 15.20 -1.95 5.71
C ASN A 368 14.23 -2.43 6.78
N ILE A 369 13.38 -3.38 6.40
CA ILE A 369 12.51 -4.09 7.32
C ILE A 369 12.75 -5.57 7.11
N LYS A 370 12.52 -6.39 8.13
CA LYS A 370 12.62 -7.84 8.00
C LYS A 370 11.42 -8.41 7.27
N GLN A 371 10.24 -7.89 7.60
CA GLN A 371 8.98 -8.42 7.11
C GLN A 371 7.98 -7.33 6.77
N PHE A 372 7.36 -7.48 5.60
CA PHE A 372 6.30 -6.62 5.11
C PHE A 372 5.05 -7.42 4.76
N ILE A 373 3.89 -6.96 5.22
CA ILE A 373 2.58 -7.50 4.83
C ILE A 373 1.72 -6.34 4.34
N TRP A 374 1.14 -6.51 3.16
CA TRP A 374 0.18 -5.60 2.56
C TRP A 374 -0.95 -6.43 2.03
N ASP A 375 -2.07 -6.48 2.74
CA ASP A 375 -3.13 -7.41 2.42
C ASP A 375 -4.52 -6.75 2.44
N ALA A 376 -5.31 -6.99 1.40
CA ALA A 376 -6.64 -6.44 1.25
C ALA A 376 -6.69 -4.91 1.45
N ASN A 377 -5.83 -4.17 0.75
CA ASN A 377 -5.83 -2.70 0.82
C ASN A 377 -6.26 -2.07 -0.50
N GLU A 378 -6.64 -0.80 -0.42
CA GLU A 378 -6.79 0.10 -1.56
C GLU A 378 -5.72 1.19 -1.51
N SER A 379 -5.05 1.43 -2.64
CA SER A 379 -4.02 2.47 -2.73
C SER A 379 -4.07 3.20 -4.06
N PHE A 380 -3.82 4.51 -4.00
CA PHE A 380 -3.78 5.38 -5.16
C PHE A 380 -2.70 6.45 -5.03
N SER A 381 -1.88 6.58 -6.07
CA SER A 381 -0.78 7.54 -6.14
C SER A 381 -0.87 8.39 -7.42
N ARG A 382 -0.83 9.71 -7.27
CA ARG A 382 -0.73 10.68 -8.38
C ARG A 382 0.32 11.77 -8.17
N ASN A 383 1.06 11.75 -7.06
CA ASN A 383 2.01 12.80 -6.69
C ASN A 383 3.47 12.34 -6.78
N GLY A 384 4.39 13.29 -6.97
CA GLY A 384 5.82 13.02 -7.08
C GLY A 384 6.72 14.26 -7.04
N TRP A 385 7.95 14.08 -6.57
CA TRP A 385 8.89 15.18 -6.24
C TRP A 385 10.04 15.39 -7.24
N ASP A 386 10.06 14.74 -8.40
CA ASP A 386 11.29 14.58 -9.20
C ASP A 386 11.94 15.89 -9.70
N GLY A 387 11.28 17.05 -9.58
CA GLY A 387 11.79 18.38 -9.91
C GLY A 387 12.22 18.56 -11.38
N SER A 388 12.13 17.50 -12.19
CA SER A 388 12.70 17.42 -13.53
C SER A 388 11.63 17.63 -14.58
N ALA A 389 11.17 18.87 -14.72
CA ALA A 389 10.16 19.34 -15.66
C ALA A 389 8.78 18.63 -15.54
N PRO A 390 7.67 19.38 -15.59
CA PRO A 390 6.35 18.75 -15.60
C PRO A 390 6.21 17.89 -16.87
N PRO A 391 5.56 16.72 -16.78
CA PRO A 391 4.94 16.18 -15.57
C PRO A 391 5.93 15.38 -14.69
N SER A 392 5.93 15.61 -13.37
CA SER A 392 6.81 14.91 -12.41
C SER A 392 6.57 13.40 -12.38
N ALA A 393 7.59 12.61 -12.02
CA ALA A 393 7.51 11.18 -11.83
C ALA A 393 6.69 10.85 -10.57
N VAL A 394 5.48 10.35 -10.80
CA VAL A 394 4.57 9.92 -9.74
C VAL A 394 5.20 8.75 -8.97
N GLN A 395 5.28 8.88 -7.65
CA GLN A 395 5.88 7.86 -6.78
C GLN A 395 5.02 6.59 -6.70
N SER A 396 5.64 5.48 -6.32
CA SER A 396 4.96 4.19 -6.17
C SER A 396 3.87 4.20 -5.11
N ASN A 397 2.85 3.36 -5.33
CA ASN A 397 1.89 3.01 -4.28
C ASN A 397 2.63 2.34 -3.11
N ILE A 398 3.45 1.35 -3.45
CA ILE A 398 4.28 0.65 -2.49
C ILE A 398 5.74 0.75 -2.93
N ARG A 399 6.56 1.36 -2.09
CA ARG A 399 8.00 1.43 -2.30
C ARG A 399 8.73 0.57 -1.30
N MET A 400 9.21 -0.56 -1.79
CA MET A 400 9.87 -1.64 -1.06
C MET A 400 11.37 -1.46 -1.19
N HIS A 401 11.98 -0.71 -0.28
CA HIS A 401 13.42 -0.53 -0.28
C HIS A 401 14.08 -1.40 0.79
N SER A 402 15.08 -2.19 0.40
CA SER A 402 15.85 -2.99 1.35
C SER A 402 17.34 -2.82 1.14
N TYR A 403 18.05 -3.05 2.24
CA TYR A 403 19.45 -3.41 2.30
C TYR A 403 19.52 -4.70 3.12
N GLY A 404 20.33 -5.63 2.66
CA GLY A 404 20.64 -6.85 3.34
C GLY A 404 19.78 -8.07 2.92
N PRO A 405 20.34 -9.26 3.17
CA PRO A 405 19.61 -10.52 3.08
C PRO A 405 18.44 -10.55 4.06
N ASN A 406 17.47 -11.44 3.83
CA ASN A 406 16.36 -11.79 4.73
C ASN A 406 15.11 -10.91 4.70
N TYR A 407 15.04 -9.91 3.81
CA TYR A 407 13.80 -9.20 3.56
C TYR A 407 12.73 -10.21 3.03
N ARG A 408 11.50 -10.12 3.57
CA ARG A 408 10.33 -10.90 3.14
C ARG A 408 9.14 -9.98 2.97
N GLY A 409 8.43 -10.11 1.85
CA GLY A 409 7.27 -9.27 1.56
C GLY A 409 6.09 -10.06 1.03
N CYS A 410 4.89 -9.74 1.51
CA CYS A 410 3.63 -10.28 1.02
C CYS A 410 2.73 -9.11 0.61
N VAL A 411 2.38 -9.01 -0.68
CA VAL A 411 1.41 -8.05 -1.21
C VAL A 411 0.25 -8.83 -1.81
N THR A 412 -0.89 -8.84 -1.14
CA THR A 412 -2.03 -9.66 -1.53
C THR A 412 -3.38 -8.97 -1.51
N ARG A 413 -4.31 -9.50 -2.32
CA ARG A 413 -5.74 -9.16 -2.28
C ARG A 413 -6.04 -7.67 -2.44
N SER A 414 -5.13 -6.86 -2.99
CA SER A 414 -5.21 -5.39 -2.96
C SER A 414 -5.57 -4.77 -4.30
N VAL A 415 -6.09 -3.54 -4.26
CA VAL A 415 -6.28 -2.68 -5.45
C VAL A 415 -5.26 -1.56 -5.41
N LEU A 416 -4.45 -1.45 -6.46
CA LEU A 416 -3.36 -0.48 -6.57
C LEU A 416 -3.52 0.30 -7.88
N GLU A 417 -3.71 1.61 -7.77
CA GLU A 417 -4.04 2.48 -8.90
C GLU A 417 -3.01 3.61 -9.10
N ALA A 418 -2.65 3.86 -10.36
CA ALA A 418 -1.76 4.92 -10.84
C ALA A 418 -0.37 4.89 -10.21
N SER A 419 0.56 5.70 -10.73
CA SER A 419 2.02 5.75 -10.47
C SER A 419 2.85 5.43 -11.71
N ASP A 420 4.02 6.07 -11.84
CA ASP A 420 5.03 5.66 -12.82
C ASP A 420 5.44 4.20 -12.62
N THR A 421 5.52 3.76 -11.35
CA THR A 421 5.81 2.38 -10.94
C THR A 421 4.90 1.99 -9.78
N ILE A 422 3.88 1.15 -9.97
CA ILE A 422 2.90 0.87 -8.89
C ILE A 422 3.56 0.23 -7.65
N ILE A 423 4.32 -0.85 -7.81
CA ILE A 423 5.16 -1.45 -6.77
C ILE A 423 6.63 -1.33 -7.19
N SER A 424 7.49 -0.79 -6.33
CA SER A 424 8.93 -0.78 -6.56
C SER A 424 9.68 -1.61 -5.52
N LEU A 425 10.24 -2.74 -5.95
CA LEU A 425 11.22 -3.53 -5.20
C LEU A 425 12.61 -3.04 -5.63
N SER A 426 13.21 -2.12 -4.89
CA SER A 426 14.46 -1.49 -5.33
C SER A 426 15.41 -1.23 -4.17
N THR A 427 16.71 -1.21 -4.44
CA THR A 427 17.66 -0.86 -3.40
C THR A 427 17.41 0.57 -2.91
N VAL A 428 17.66 0.82 -1.63
CA VAL A 428 17.44 2.14 -1.03
C VAL A 428 18.24 3.21 -1.78
N ASN A 429 17.52 4.23 -2.24
CA ASN A 429 18.08 5.41 -2.92
C ASN A 429 18.97 5.07 -4.12
N GLY A 430 18.77 3.89 -4.73
CA GLY A 430 19.62 3.46 -5.84
C GLY A 430 21.06 3.14 -5.43
N ASN A 431 21.37 3.06 -4.14
CA ASN A 431 22.65 2.62 -3.62
C ASN A 431 22.50 1.16 -3.15
N GLY A 432 23.51 0.31 -3.37
CA GLY A 432 23.48 -1.10 -2.94
C GLY A 432 23.45 -2.10 -4.10
N ASN A 433 23.82 -3.33 -3.77
CA ASN A 433 23.73 -4.46 -4.67
C ASN A 433 22.30 -5.00 -4.69
N SER A 434 21.93 -5.65 -5.79
CA SER A 434 20.73 -6.49 -5.83
C SER A 434 20.96 -7.74 -4.97
N GLU A 435 19.96 -8.05 -4.15
CA GLU A 435 19.95 -9.11 -3.13
C GLU A 435 18.67 -9.94 -3.26
N VAL A 436 18.57 -11.04 -2.52
CA VAL A 436 17.34 -11.85 -2.47
C VAL A 436 16.35 -11.23 -1.48
N ALA A 437 15.09 -11.08 -1.91
CA ALA A 437 14.09 -10.32 -1.18
C ALA A 437 12.81 -11.12 -0.82
N ASN A 438 12.74 -12.42 -1.11
CA ASN A 438 11.62 -13.33 -0.78
C ASN A 438 10.23 -12.66 -0.79
N ASN A 439 9.78 -12.24 -1.98
CA ASN A 439 8.52 -11.51 -2.17
C ASN A 439 7.43 -12.35 -2.80
N ILE A 440 6.22 -12.25 -2.28
CA ILE A 440 4.99 -12.74 -2.92
C ILE A 440 4.13 -11.53 -3.26
N ILE A 441 3.75 -11.40 -4.53
CA ILE A 441 2.80 -10.42 -5.03
C ILE A 441 1.67 -11.21 -5.69
N ALA A 442 0.54 -11.38 -5.00
CA ALA A 442 -0.50 -12.28 -5.47
C ALA A 442 -1.94 -11.80 -5.28
N MET A 443 -2.84 -12.14 -6.21
CA MET A 443 -4.27 -11.82 -6.11
C MET A 443 -4.55 -10.30 -6.02
N ASN A 444 -3.69 -9.47 -6.62
CA ASN A 444 -3.89 -8.03 -6.65
C ASN A 444 -4.50 -7.58 -7.96
N GLN A 445 -5.10 -6.40 -7.93
CA GLN A 445 -5.55 -5.68 -9.10
C GLN A 445 -4.76 -4.39 -9.27
N PHE A 446 -4.07 -4.30 -10.39
CA PHE A 446 -3.26 -3.17 -10.79
C PHE A 446 -3.98 -2.40 -11.88
N THR A 447 -4.12 -1.09 -11.69
CA THR A 447 -4.66 -0.19 -12.71
C THR A 447 -3.65 0.90 -12.99
N GLY A 448 -3.03 0.86 -14.16
CA GLY A 448 -2.13 1.92 -14.62
C GLY A 448 -2.88 3.16 -15.06
N TYR A 449 -2.14 4.23 -15.31
CA TYR A 449 -2.61 5.44 -15.99
C TYR A 449 -1.70 5.74 -17.19
N ALA A 450 -1.97 6.82 -17.92
CA ALA A 450 -1.24 7.18 -19.15
C ALA A 450 0.30 7.23 -19.01
N ARG A 451 0.82 7.42 -17.80
CA ARG A 451 2.27 7.46 -17.52
C ARG A 451 2.79 6.34 -16.64
N THR A 452 1.98 5.31 -16.36
CA THR A 452 2.52 4.09 -15.74
C THR A 452 3.51 3.46 -16.70
N SER A 453 4.80 3.58 -16.37
CA SER A 453 5.85 2.93 -17.13
C SER A 453 6.05 1.49 -16.67
N ARG A 454 5.75 1.19 -15.39
CA ARG A 454 5.88 -0.14 -14.76
C ARG A 454 4.72 -0.41 -13.82
N MET A 455 4.13 -1.61 -13.85
CA MET A 455 3.24 -2.02 -12.76
C MET A 455 4.07 -2.46 -11.55
N ILE A 456 5.07 -3.30 -11.78
CA ILE A 456 5.99 -3.79 -10.76
C ILE A 456 7.40 -3.55 -11.27
N ASN A 457 8.25 -2.92 -10.48
CA ASN A 457 9.69 -2.83 -10.72
C ASN A 457 10.39 -3.77 -9.75
N VAL A 458 11.26 -4.64 -10.27
CA VAL A 458 11.94 -5.68 -9.51
C VAL A 458 13.44 -5.54 -9.74
N GLU A 459 14.14 -5.00 -8.74
CA GLU A 459 15.60 -4.96 -8.70
C GLU A 459 16.22 -6.06 -7.84
N HIS A 460 15.40 -6.90 -7.22
CA HIS A 460 15.80 -8.01 -6.34
C HIS A 460 15.27 -9.34 -6.88
N SER A 461 15.93 -10.45 -6.56
CA SER A 461 15.42 -11.80 -6.88
C SER A 461 14.69 -12.43 -5.70
N GLY A 462 14.29 -13.70 -5.83
CA GLY A 462 13.45 -14.37 -4.86
C GLY A 462 12.05 -13.76 -4.85
N CYS A 463 11.38 -13.76 -6.00
CA CYS A 463 10.08 -13.10 -6.14
C CYS A 463 9.09 -14.03 -6.86
N SER A 464 7.86 -14.09 -6.37
CA SER A 464 6.73 -14.79 -6.99
C SER A 464 5.59 -13.80 -7.23
N ILE A 465 5.19 -13.66 -8.49
CA ILE A 465 4.15 -12.74 -8.94
C ILE A 465 3.07 -13.57 -9.63
N TYR A 466 1.93 -13.78 -8.98
CA TYR A 466 0.90 -14.68 -9.52
C TYR A 466 -0.54 -14.32 -9.22
N ASN A 467 -1.47 -14.80 -10.05
CA ASN A 467 -2.91 -14.55 -9.88
C ASN A 467 -3.29 -13.07 -9.80
N ASN A 468 -2.49 -12.16 -10.38
CA ASN A 468 -2.80 -10.75 -10.41
C ASN A 468 -3.54 -10.37 -11.70
N VAL A 469 -4.33 -9.30 -11.64
CA VAL A 469 -4.96 -8.67 -12.80
C VAL A 469 -4.31 -7.31 -13.03
N PHE A 470 -3.73 -7.12 -14.22
CA PHE A 470 -3.10 -5.87 -14.62
C PHE A 470 -3.92 -5.23 -15.73
N THR A 471 -4.38 -4.01 -15.50
CA THR A 471 -5.12 -3.21 -16.49
C THR A 471 -4.30 -1.99 -16.85
N GLN A 472 -3.96 -1.84 -18.13
CA GLN A 472 -3.43 -0.59 -18.66
C GLN A 472 -4.52 0.05 -19.54
N PRO A 473 -5.00 1.26 -19.19
CA PRO A 473 -5.99 1.97 -19.99
C PRO A 473 -5.49 2.34 -21.39
N GLU A 474 -6.42 2.62 -22.31
CA GLU A 474 -6.10 3.41 -23.50
C GLU A 474 -5.64 4.79 -23.06
N TYR A 475 -4.63 5.34 -23.74
CA TYR A 475 -4.22 6.72 -23.55
C TYR A 475 -3.71 7.27 -24.87
N ASP A 476 -3.93 8.56 -25.10
CA ASP A 476 -3.35 9.22 -26.25
C ASP A 476 -1.84 9.48 -26.01
N SER A 477 -1.00 9.01 -26.92
CA SER A 477 0.45 9.19 -26.88
C SER A 477 0.94 10.55 -27.38
N THR A 478 0.02 11.42 -27.83
CA THR A 478 0.34 12.74 -28.39
C THR A 478 0.98 13.72 -27.40
N ASP A 479 0.92 13.47 -26.09
CA ASP A 479 1.60 14.27 -25.04
C ASP A 479 3.14 14.30 -25.22
N GLY A 480 3.70 13.48 -26.13
CA GLY A 480 5.14 13.53 -26.46
C GLY A 480 6.04 13.10 -25.30
N SER A 481 5.47 12.80 -24.14
CA SER A 481 6.11 12.19 -23.00
C SER A 481 6.40 10.73 -23.40
N LYS A 482 7.67 10.49 -23.77
CA LYS A 482 8.20 9.25 -24.35
C LYS A 482 8.24 8.08 -23.34
N PHE A 483 7.19 7.89 -22.55
CA PHE A 483 7.14 6.86 -21.53
C PHE A 483 6.84 5.50 -22.15
N ASN A 484 7.50 4.49 -21.59
CA ASN A 484 7.49 3.14 -22.11
C ASN A 484 6.16 2.49 -21.71
N GLY A 485 5.13 2.68 -22.54
CA GLY A 485 3.88 1.94 -22.37
C GLY A 485 4.17 0.44 -22.31
N GLY A 486 3.73 -0.20 -21.22
CA GLY A 486 3.62 -1.67 -21.17
C GLY A 486 4.79 -2.45 -20.58
N ILE A 487 5.44 -1.99 -19.50
CA ILE A 487 6.28 -2.89 -18.68
C ILE A 487 5.46 -3.35 -17.46
N TYR A 488 5.27 -4.65 -17.30
CA TYR A 488 4.43 -5.20 -16.23
C TYR A 488 5.24 -5.57 -15.01
N ALA A 489 6.25 -6.40 -15.20
CA ALA A 489 7.31 -6.66 -14.25
C ALA A 489 8.63 -6.21 -14.89
N GLY A 490 9.06 -5.01 -14.56
CA GLY A 490 10.34 -4.48 -14.97
C GLY A 490 11.46 -5.07 -14.12
N PHE A 491 12.12 -6.11 -14.63
CA PHE A 491 13.36 -6.60 -14.03
C PHE A 491 14.51 -5.69 -14.43
N GLN A 492 15.03 -4.95 -13.46
CA GLN A 492 16.12 -4.02 -13.70
C GLN A 492 17.13 -4.08 -12.57
N ILE A 493 18.40 -4.22 -12.90
CA ILE A 493 19.46 -3.78 -11.99
C ILE A 493 19.65 -2.28 -12.23
N GLY A 494 19.56 -1.47 -11.17
CA GLY A 494 19.82 -0.04 -11.26
C GLY A 494 21.16 0.24 -11.98
N TYR A 495 21.20 1.32 -12.77
CA TYR A 495 22.34 1.61 -13.63
C TYR A 495 23.64 1.71 -12.81
N GLY A 496 24.66 0.92 -13.15
CA GLY A 496 25.95 0.89 -12.44
C GLY A 496 26.01 -0.05 -11.23
N LYS A 497 24.99 -0.87 -10.98
CA LYS A 497 24.99 -1.84 -9.87
C LYS A 497 25.35 -3.25 -10.33
N THR A 498 25.79 -4.09 -9.39
CA THR A 498 25.99 -5.53 -9.57
C THR A 498 25.01 -6.30 -8.68
N ALA A 499 24.39 -7.35 -9.20
CA ALA A 499 23.76 -8.37 -8.35
C ALA A 499 24.84 -9.32 -7.85
N ASN A 500 24.78 -9.70 -6.57
CA ASN A 500 25.63 -10.77 -6.08
C ASN A 500 25.24 -12.10 -6.76
N GLU A 501 26.11 -13.11 -6.77
CA GLU A 501 25.85 -14.37 -7.49
C GLU A 501 24.60 -15.11 -6.99
N ILE A 502 24.36 -15.08 -5.68
CA ILE A 502 23.18 -15.68 -5.04
C ILE A 502 21.89 -15.01 -5.56
N ALA A 503 21.85 -13.68 -5.58
CA ALA A 503 20.73 -12.91 -6.09
C ALA A 503 20.52 -13.15 -7.59
N ARG A 504 21.57 -13.34 -8.37
CA ARG A 504 21.42 -13.70 -9.80
C ARG A 504 20.84 -15.10 -10.01
N ALA A 505 21.11 -16.02 -9.09
CA ALA A 505 20.66 -17.40 -9.15
C ALA A 505 19.28 -17.62 -8.53
N ALA A 506 18.87 -16.78 -7.59
CA ALA A 506 17.61 -16.98 -6.89
C ALA A 506 16.39 -16.81 -7.83
N PRO A 507 15.38 -17.70 -7.72
CA PRO A 507 14.19 -17.71 -8.54
C PRO A 507 13.44 -16.38 -8.65
N ILE A 508 13.01 -16.07 -9.87
CA ILE A 508 11.91 -15.15 -10.13
C ILE A 508 10.83 -15.95 -10.87
N ARG A 509 9.59 -15.89 -10.38
CA ARG A 509 8.44 -16.62 -10.93
C ARG A 509 7.32 -15.64 -11.23
N VAL A 510 6.85 -15.59 -12.48
CA VAL A 510 5.71 -14.78 -12.90
C VAL A 510 4.71 -15.69 -13.60
N PHE A 511 3.58 -15.98 -12.97
CA PHE A 511 2.66 -16.97 -13.53
C PHE A 511 1.19 -16.75 -13.19
N SER A 512 0.29 -17.29 -14.01
CA SER A 512 -1.17 -17.21 -13.77
C SER A 512 -1.72 -15.79 -13.62
N ASN A 513 -1.05 -14.80 -14.19
CA ASN A 513 -1.53 -13.41 -14.19
C ASN A 513 -2.41 -13.14 -15.42
N THR A 514 -3.30 -12.17 -15.29
CA THR A 514 -4.08 -11.63 -16.41
C THR A 514 -3.62 -10.21 -16.73
N PHE A 515 -3.39 -9.96 -18.01
CA PHE A 515 -2.84 -8.73 -18.53
C PHE A 515 -3.78 -8.13 -19.58
N ALA A 516 -4.55 -7.12 -19.21
CA ALA A 516 -5.50 -6.42 -20.07
C ALA A 516 -4.93 -5.08 -20.54
N PHE A 517 -4.59 -4.97 -21.82
CA PHE A 517 -4.08 -3.75 -22.44
C PHE A 517 -5.10 -3.19 -23.39
N LEU A 518 -5.59 -2.02 -23.03
CA LEU A 518 -6.60 -1.36 -23.80
C LEU A 518 -6.03 -0.28 -24.70
N PHE A 519 -4.73 -0.09 -24.79
CA PHE A 519 -4.14 0.90 -25.68
C PHE A 519 -4.08 0.44 -27.15
N THR A 520 -4.10 1.39 -28.07
CA THR A 520 -3.96 1.17 -29.52
C THR A 520 -2.50 1.00 -29.94
N ASP A 521 -2.27 0.54 -31.18
CA ASP A 521 -0.91 0.50 -31.75
C ASP A 521 -0.24 1.88 -31.82
N ASN A 522 -1.03 2.96 -31.93
CA ASN A 522 -0.51 4.32 -31.93
C ASN A 522 0.12 4.68 -30.58
N ALA A 523 -0.48 4.20 -29.49
CA ALA A 523 -0.01 4.45 -28.13
C ALA A 523 1.33 3.75 -27.80
N LEU A 524 1.70 2.71 -28.57
CA LEU A 524 2.98 2.00 -28.43
C LEU A 524 4.19 2.84 -28.85
N GLY A 525 3.96 3.97 -29.54
CA GLY A 525 4.98 4.95 -29.92
C GLY A 525 6.01 4.45 -30.93
N SER A 526 6.78 5.40 -31.49
CA SER A 526 7.78 5.16 -32.55
C SER A 526 8.96 4.27 -32.14
N LYS A 527 9.08 3.90 -30.87
CA LYS A 527 10.12 2.96 -30.41
C LYS A 527 9.78 1.50 -30.72
N GLY A 528 8.58 1.21 -31.24
CA GLY A 528 8.18 -0.13 -31.68
C GLY A 528 8.44 -1.19 -30.61
N ARG A 529 8.34 -0.81 -29.33
CA ARG A 529 8.63 -1.73 -28.25
C ARG A 529 7.49 -2.72 -28.22
N ALA A 530 7.81 -3.98 -28.49
CA ALA A 530 6.91 -5.06 -28.17
C ALA A 530 6.50 -4.88 -26.72
N VAL A 531 5.20 -4.91 -26.48
CA VAL A 531 4.66 -5.02 -25.14
C VAL A 531 5.13 -6.38 -24.63
N GLU A 532 6.16 -6.36 -23.81
CA GLU A 532 6.79 -7.56 -23.29
C GLU A 532 6.22 -7.82 -21.89
N HIS A 533 5.68 -9.04 -21.72
CA HIS A 533 5.55 -9.80 -20.48
C HIS A 533 6.64 -9.49 -19.45
N HIS A 534 7.88 -9.52 -19.97
CA HIS A 534 9.10 -9.71 -19.21
C HIS A 534 10.18 -8.80 -19.80
N ALA A 535 10.96 -8.18 -18.92
CA ALA A 535 11.90 -7.08 -19.17
C ALA A 535 12.68 -7.03 -20.50
N ARG A 536 13.17 -5.82 -20.78
CA ARG A 536 14.20 -5.47 -21.78
C ARG A 536 15.26 -6.56 -21.96
N LYS A 537 15.32 -7.16 -23.15
CA LYS A 537 16.30 -8.20 -23.57
C LYS A 537 17.78 -8.04 -23.17
N PRO A 538 18.42 -6.85 -23.03
CA PRO A 538 19.83 -6.80 -22.61
C PRO A 538 20.07 -7.13 -21.12
N LEU A 539 19.04 -7.24 -20.27
CA LEU A 539 19.21 -7.49 -18.82
C LEU A 539 18.94 -8.95 -18.42
N TRP A 540 18.52 -9.82 -19.34
CA TRP A 540 18.30 -11.25 -19.07
C TRP A 540 19.61 -12.03 -18.80
N GLY A 541 20.77 -11.40 -19.02
CA GLY A 541 22.05 -11.95 -18.55
C GLY A 541 22.31 -11.72 -17.05
N LEU A 542 21.44 -10.99 -16.35
CA LEU A 542 21.65 -10.64 -14.93
C LEU A 542 21.00 -11.66 -14.00
N PHE A 543 19.73 -12.01 -14.21
CA PHE A 543 19.08 -13.11 -13.47
C PHE A 543 19.07 -14.37 -14.33
N SER A 544 19.54 -15.47 -13.75
CA SER A 544 19.71 -16.74 -14.46
C SER A 544 18.53 -17.69 -14.33
N ASP A 545 17.64 -17.46 -13.36
CA ASP A 545 16.46 -18.29 -13.10
C ASP A 545 15.17 -17.46 -13.06
N VAL A 546 14.64 -17.14 -14.25
CA VAL A 546 13.37 -16.43 -14.44
C VAL A 546 12.39 -17.35 -15.14
N LEU A 547 11.25 -17.61 -14.51
CA LEU A 547 10.12 -18.33 -15.08
C LEU A 547 8.99 -17.36 -15.38
N ASP A 548 8.47 -17.46 -16.59
CA ASP A 548 7.26 -16.82 -17.07
C ASP A 548 6.38 -17.88 -17.72
N GLU A 549 5.23 -18.17 -17.11
CA GLU A 549 4.32 -19.18 -17.64
C GLU A 549 2.86 -18.93 -17.27
N ASN A 550 1.93 -19.54 -18.00
CA ASN A 550 0.49 -19.54 -17.67
C ASN A 550 -0.13 -18.14 -17.52
N ASN A 551 0.49 -17.11 -18.10
CA ASN A 551 -0.03 -15.75 -18.09
C ASN A 551 -0.99 -15.54 -19.27
N LEU A 552 -2.12 -14.86 -19.02
CA LEU A 552 -3.08 -14.48 -20.04
C LEU A 552 -2.83 -13.04 -20.49
N THR A 553 -2.76 -12.84 -21.80
CA THR A 553 -2.60 -11.53 -22.44
C THR A 553 -3.84 -11.18 -23.25
N TYR A 554 -4.39 -9.99 -23.04
CA TYR A 554 -5.57 -9.49 -23.76
C TYR A 554 -5.30 -8.08 -24.30
N ARG A 555 -5.36 -7.91 -25.63
CA ARG A 555 -5.01 -6.66 -26.33
C ARG A 555 -5.97 -6.34 -27.49
N PRO A 556 -7.25 -6.07 -27.20
CA PRO A 556 -8.27 -5.96 -28.24
C PRO A 556 -8.04 -4.79 -29.21
N ASN A 557 -7.30 -3.76 -28.79
CA ASN A 557 -7.12 -2.52 -29.53
C ASN A 557 -5.81 -2.47 -30.36
N THR A 558 -5.02 -3.55 -30.35
CA THR A 558 -3.78 -3.66 -31.12
C THR A 558 -3.97 -4.55 -32.35
N THR A 559 -3.26 -4.29 -33.46
CA THR A 559 -3.32 -5.14 -34.66
C THR A 559 -2.66 -6.50 -34.48
N THR A 560 -1.77 -6.64 -33.49
CA THR A 560 -1.11 -7.90 -33.16
C THR A 560 -1.96 -8.66 -32.12
N VAL A 561 -2.86 -9.51 -32.60
CA VAL A 561 -3.64 -10.40 -31.72
C VAL A 561 -2.70 -11.44 -31.11
N LEU A 562 -2.34 -11.23 -29.84
CA LEU A 562 -1.60 -12.20 -29.04
C LEU A 562 -2.60 -12.93 -28.14
N ASP A 563 -2.60 -14.25 -28.29
CA ASP A 563 -3.35 -15.29 -27.59
C ASP A 563 -4.88 -15.26 -27.73
N GLY A 564 -5.43 -16.41 -28.14
CA GLY A 564 -6.87 -16.69 -28.33
C GLY A 564 -7.66 -16.77 -27.02
N GLY A 565 -7.34 -15.92 -26.04
CA GLY A 565 -8.13 -15.70 -24.85
C GLY A 565 -9.55 -15.30 -25.25
N GLY A 566 -10.58 -16.08 -24.88
CA GLY A 566 -11.98 -15.64 -25.02
C GLY A 566 -12.19 -14.29 -24.34
N ALA A 567 -13.21 -13.55 -24.77
CA ALA A 567 -13.49 -12.19 -24.29
C ALA A 567 -13.45 -12.08 -22.75
N LEU A 568 -12.77 -11.04 -22.25
CA LEU A 568 -12.86 -10.62 -20.85
C LEU A 568 -14.21 -9.91 -20.61
N ASP A 569 -14.67 -9.89 -19.36
CA ASP A 569 -15.83 -9.07 -19.00
C ASP A 569 -15.37 -7.62 -18.96
N LEU A 570 -15.86 -6.84 -19.93
CA LEU A 570 -15.51 -5.43 -20.00
C LEU A 570 -16.42 -4.54 -19.13
N ALA A 571 -17.16 -5.12 -18.18
CA ALA A 571 -17.92 -4.34 -17.22
C ALA A 571 -17.01 -3.57 -16.24
N PRO A 572 -17.22 -2.25 -16.04
CA PRO A 572 -16.58 -1.49 -14.97
C PRO A 572 -16.86 -2.09 -13.60
N LEU A 573 -15.80 -2.40 -12.84
CA LEU A 573 -15.94 -2.73 -11.42
C LEU A 573 -16.05 -1.47 -10.56
N TRP A 574 -15.28 -0.41 -10.87
CA TRP A 574 -15.33 0.89 -10.18
C TRP A 574 -14.80 2.04 -11.06
N PRO A 575 -15.18 3.30 -10.77
CA PRO A 575 -14.56 4.46 -11.40
C PRO A 575 -13.09 4.63 -10.99
N PRO A 576 -12.20 5.12 -11.88
CA PRO A 576 -10.81 5.43 -11.51
C PRO A 576 -10.74 6.62 -10.54
N HIS A 577 -9.73 6.61 -9.66
CA HIS A 577 -9.31 7.78 -8.88
C HIS A 577 -8.53 8.77 -9.71
N PHE A 578 -7.83 8.32 -10.75
CA PHE A 578 -7.07 9.23 -11.62
C PHE A 578 -8.01 10.04 -12.51
N LEU A 579 -8.15 11.33 -12.22
CA LEU A 579 -9.03 12.27 -12.94
C LEU A 579 -8.30 13.09 -14.03
N GLY A 580 -7.08 12.70 -14.40
CA GLY A 580 -6.23 13.48 -15.32
C GLY A 580 -5.19 14.33 -14.59
N TYR A 581 -4.37 15.04 -15.36
CA TYR A 581 -3.26 15.83 -14.83
C TYR A 581 -3.73 17.11 -14.14
N LYS A 582 -3.15 17.42 -12.97
CA LYS A 582 -3.38 18.66 -12.23
C LYS A 582 -2.03 19.20 -11.74
N TRP A 583 -1.68 20.42 -12.12
CA TRP A 583 -0.40 21.05 -11.82
C TRP A 583 -0.64 22.45 -11.30
N GLN A 584 0.20 22.93 -10.37
CA GLN A 584 0.18 24.36 -10.04
C GLN A 584 0.52 25.11 -11.33
N ALA A 585 -0.20 26.18 -11.66
CA ALA A 585 -0.07 26.95 -12.91
C ALA A 585 1.29 27.64 -13.15
N ASN A 586 2.37 27.19 -12.49
CA ASN A 586 3.73 27.36 -13.01
C ASN A 586 3.91 26.79 -14.43
N ALA A 587 2.94 26.00 -14.93
CA ALA A 587 2.84 25.51 -16.31
C ALA A 587 2.88 26.59 -17.41
N VAL A 588 2.69 27.88 -17.10
CA VAL A 588 2.86 28.95 -18.11
C VAL A 588 4.31 29.05 -18.62
N ALA A 589 5.29 28.45 -17.93
CA ALA A 589 6.67 28.41 -18.43
C ALA A 589 6.93 27.34 -19.51
N GLY A 590 6.02 26.37 -19.69
CA GLY A 590 6.23 25.16 -20.50
C GLY A 590 5.82 25.27 -21.97
N ALA A 591 5.03 26.27 -22.37
CA ALA A 591 4.68 26.54 -23.77
C ALA A 591 5.90 27.11 -24.52
N ARG A 592 6.91 26.28 -24.77
CA ARG A 592 8.06 26.54 -25.66
C ARG A 592 7.76 26.14 -27.11
N GLY A 593 6.49 26.18 -27.53
CA GLY A 593 6.19 26.34 -28.95
C GLY A 593 6.78 27.68 -29.40
N SER A 594 7.25 27.79 -30.63
CA SER A 594 7.82 29.01 -31.21
C SER A 594 6.76 30.12 -31.29
N ILE A 595 6.46 30.73 -30.16
CA ILE A 595 5.64 31.93 -30.07
C ILE A 595 6.53 33.07 -30.54
N ALA A 596 6.13 33.75 -31.61
CA ALA A 596 6.91 34.86 -32.16
C ALA A 596 7.13 35.93 -31.08
N ALA A 597 8.34 36.48 -31.02
CA ALA A 597 8.64 37.61 -30.15
C ALA A 597 7.60 38.73 -30.32
N GLY A 598 7.10 39.27 -29.21
CA GLY A 598 6.03 40.27 -29.19
C GLY A 598 4.62 39.69 -29.13
N THR A 599 4.44 38.38 -29.30
CA THR A 599 3.13 37.75 -29.07
C THR A 599 2.80 37.84 -27.59
N THR A 600 1.58 38.29 -27.34
CA THR A 600 1.05 38.48 -26.01
C THR A 600 0.04 37.39 -25.74
N VAL A 601 0.31 36.55 -24.76
CA VAL A 601 -0.63 35.54 -24.26
C VAL A 601 -1.35 36.15 -23.08
N THR A 602 -2.67 36.27 -23.20
CA THR A 602 -3.53 36.69 -22.09
C THR A 602 -4.12 35.43 -21.48
N ILE A 603 -3.76 35.17 -20.23
CA ILE A 603 -4.34 34.09 -19.46
C ILE A 603 -5.38 34.73 -18.55
N ASN A 604 -6.64 34.47 -18.85
CA ASN A 604 -7.74 34.88 -18.00
C ASN A 604 -7.87 33.86 -16.89
N PHE A 605 -8.07 34.36 -15.68
CA PHE A 605 -8.42 33.59 -14.50
C PHE A 605 -9.74 34.14 -14.01
N THR A 606 -10.78 33.32 -13.95
CA THR A 606 -12.06 33.72 -13.38
C THR A 606 -12.20 33.19 -11.96
N HIS A 607 -12.44 34.08 -11.00
CA HIS A 607 -12.68 33.70 -9.61
C HIS A 607 -14.10 34.10 -9.18
N PRO A 608 -14.82 33.24 -8.42
CA PRO A 608 -16.19 33.52 -7.98
C PRO A 608 -16.34 34.86 -7.22
N ASP A 609 -15.36 35.17 -6.37
CA ASP A 609 -15.44 36.34 -5.49
C ASP A 609 -14.79 37.62 -6.03
N ILE A 610 -13.90 37.54 -7.03
CA ILE A 610 -13.14 38.71 -7.52
C ILE A 610 -13.28 38.95 -9.02
N GLY A 611 -14.08 38.16 -9.73
CA GLY A 611 -14.30 38.27 -11.17
C GLY A 611 -13.11 37.78 -11.99
N THR A 612 -13.14 38.05 -13.29
CA THR A 612 -12.07 37.66 -14.22
C THR A 612 -10.91 38.66 -14.17
N TYR A 613 -9.70 38.17 -13.95
CA TYR A 613 -8.48 38.95 -14.13
C TYR A 613 -7.56 38.30 -15.16
N SER A 614 -6.79 39.13 -15.86
CA SER A 614 -5.98 38.70 -17.00
C SER A 614 -4.50 38.89 -16.69
N ILE A 615 -3.72 37.83 -16.75
CA ILE A 615 -2.25 37.92 -16.76
C ILE A 615 -1.81 38.00 -18.21
N VAL A 616 -1.19 39.12 -18.56
CA VAL A 616 -0.66 39.39 -19.88
C VAL A 616 0.83 39.07 -19.88
N LYS A 617 1.23 38.01 -20.58
CA LYS A 617 2.66 37.69 -20.77
C LYS A 617 3.06 37.96 -22.22
N THR A 618 4.10 38.76 -22.40
CA THR A 618 4.67 39.03 -23.72
C THR A 618 5.97 38.24 -23.87
N ALA A 619 6.02 37.41 -24.92
CA ALA A 619 7.25 36.71 -25.28
C ALA A 619 8.29 37.76 -25.73
N ASN A 620 9.42 37.84 -25.04
CA ASN A 620 10.50 38.74 -25.44
C ASN A 620 11.37 38.07 -26.53
N ALA A 621 12.17 38.88 -27.24
CA ALA A 621 12.93 38.44 -28.43
C ALA A 621 13.89 37.27 -28.18
N ASN A 622 14.21 36.97 -26.93
CA ASN A 622 15.13 35.91 -26.52
C ASN A 622 14.40 34.62 -26.09
N GLY A 623 13.07 34.53 -26.27
CA GLY A 623 12.27 33.39 -25.82
C GLY A 623 12.05 33.33 -24.30
N GLY A 624 12.32 34.43 -23.58
CA GLY A 624 11.94 34.61 -22.19
C GLY A 624 10.56 35.26 -22.05
N TRP A 625 9.94 35.13 -20.88
CA TRP A 625 8.65 35.77 -20.60
C TRP A 625 8.87 37.04 -19.77
N GLY A 626 8.46 38.20 -20.31
CA GLY A 626 8.30 39.41 -19.51
C GLY A 626 6.90 39.43 -18.90
N MET A 627 6.78 39.62 -17.59
CA MET A 627 5.49 39.85 -16.93
C MET A 627 5.21 41.35 -16.82
N SER A 628 4.07 41.79 -17.32
CA SER A 628 3.57 43.16 -17.14
C SER A 628 2.10 43.10 -16.75
N TYR A 629 1.73 43.75 -15.63
CA TYR A 629 0.34 43.84 -15.18
C TYR A 629 -0.36 44.97 -15.93
N ALA A 630 -1.51 44.68 -16.53
CA ALA A 630 -2.32 45.68 -17.21
C ALA A 630 -3.11 46.49 -16.18
N GLY A 631 -2.51 47.59 -15.69
CA GLY A 631 -3.20 48.49 -14.76
C GLY A 631 -2.29 49.41 -13.94
N GLY A 632 -1.40 50.18 -14.57
CA GLY A 632 -0.89 51.49 -14.09
C GLY A 632 -0.16 51.62 -12.73
N SER A 633 -0.21 50.64 -11.84
CA SER A 633 0.46 50.65 -10.55
C SER A 633 0.89 49.23 -10.22
N THR A 634 2.19 49.00 -10.11
CA THR A 634 2.73 47.81 -9.44
C THR A 634 2.13 47.75 -8.03
N PRO A 635 1.31 46.74 -7.68
CA PRO A 635 1.05 46.49 -6.27
C PRO A 635 2.41 46.26 -5.63
N ASN A 636 2.65 46.90 -4.48
CA ASN A 636 3.90 46.65 -3.79
C ASN A 636 3.89 45.17 -3.38
N ALA A 637 5.05 44.49 -3.37
CA ALA A 637 5.10 43.07 -3.03
C ALA A 637 4.49 42.77 -1.63
N ALA A 638 4.35 43.79 -0.79
CA ALA A 638 3.63 43.75 0.49
C ALA A 638 2.09 43.66 0.36
N ASP A 639 1.47 44.19 -0.69
CA ASP A 639 0.02 44.18 -0.88
C ASP A 639 -0.50 42.81 -1.35
N LEU A 640 0.32 42.06 -2.10
CA LEU A 640 0.03 40.68 -2.49
C LEU A 640 0.20 39.68 -1.33
N VAL A 641 1.01 40.02 -0.32
CA VAL A 641 1.18 39.23 0.90
C VAL A 641 0.07 39.53 1.92
N ALA A 642 -0.47 40.75 1.94
CA ALA A 642 -1.48 41.18 2.90
C ALA A 642 -2.91 40.69 2.57
N TYR A 643 -3.20 40.28 1.33
CA TYR A 643 -4.55 39.84 0.92
C TYR A 643 -4.76 38.32 0.85
N GLY A 644 -3.75 37.50 1.17
CA GLY A 644 -3.92 36.04 1.11
C GLY A 644 -4.33 35.50 -0.28
N ALA A 645 -4.23 36.31 -1.33
CA ALA A 645 -4.59 35.96 -2.70
C ALA A 645 -3.52 35.03 -3.29
N LYS A 646 -3.58 33.77 -2.89
CA LYS A 646 -3.12 32.69 -3.77
C LYS A 646 -4.05 32.69 -5.00
N PRO A 647 -3.56 32.46 -6.22
CA PRO A 647 -4.45 32.09 -7.31
C PRO A 647 -5.13 30.78 -6.88
N VAL A 648 -6.42 30.86 -6.54
CA VAL A 648 -7.25 29.66 -6.35
C VAL A 648 -7.70 29.28 -7.76
N GLU A 649 -7.08 28.22 -8.27
CA GLU A 649 -7.30 27.66 -9.60
C GLU A 649 -8.57 26.82 -9.59
N ASP A 650 -9.68 27.43 -9.98
CA ASP A 650 -10.88 26.71 -10.41
C ASP A 650 -11.20 27.10 -11.87
N GLU A 651 -10.20 26.96 -12.74
CA GLU A 651 -10.40 26.86 -14.18
C GLU A 651 -9.56 25.68 -14.68
N GLN A 652 -10.24 24.54 -14.86
CA GLN A 652 -9.82 23.55 -15.84
C GLN A 652 -9.55 24.29 -17.13
N LEU A 653 -8.29 24.28 -17.56
CA LEU A 653 -7.88 24.73 -18.89
C LEU A 653 -8.81 24.03 -19.88
N THR A 654 -9.77 24.76 -20.46
CA THR A 654 -10.69 24.20 -21.45
C THR A 654 -9.86 24.02 -22.72
N ILE A 655 -9.19 22.87 -22.80
CA ILE A 655 -8.78 22.27 -24.06
C ILE A 655 -10.06 22.16 -24.87
N ASP A 656 -10.03 22.65 -26.11
CA ASP A 656 -11.15 22.63 -27.04
C ASP A 656 -11.91 21.29 -26.96
N ALA A 657 -13.12 21.33 -26.40
CA ALA A 657 -13.99 20.18 -26.16
C ALA A 657 -14.42 19.47 -27.46
N GLY A 658 -14.09 20.03 -28.63
CA GLY A 658 -14.17 19.33 -29.92
C GLY A 658 -13.10 18.26 -30.14
N SER A 659 -12.07 18.18 -29.28
CA SER A 659 -10.96 17.22 -29.38
C SER A 659 -10.79 16.32 -28.14
N ALA A 660 -11.42 16.66 -27.02
CA ALA A 660 -11.53 15.76 -25.87
C ALA A 660 -12.71 14.80 -26.12
N THR A 661 -12.39 13.56 -26.48
CA THR A 661 -13.35 12.46 -26.29
C THR A 661 -13.81 12.42 -24.83
N ALA A 662 -15.04 11.98 -24.60
CA ALA A 662 -15.72 11.95 -23.29
C ALA A 662 -14.77 11.53 -22.15
N PRO A 663 -14.97 12.02 -20.90
CA PRO A 663 -14.12 11.67 -19.76
C PRO A 663 -13.87 10.17 -19.78
N ASP A 664 -12.59 9.79 -19.90
CA ASP A 664 -12.08 8.43 -19.91
C ASP A 664 -12.46 7.76 -18.58
N THR A 665 -13.72 7.38 -18.46
CA THR A 665 -14.28 6.61 -17.36
C THR A 665 -13.91 5.16 -17.63
N ILE A 666 -12.69 4.82 -17.23
CA ILE A 666 -12.15 3.50 -17.52
C ILE A 666 -12.57 2.54 -16.42
N ALA A 667 -13.50 1.69 -16.82
CA ALA A 667 -13.83 0.43 -16.20
C ALA A 667 -12.59 -0.40 -15.88
N SER A 668 -12.46 -0.82 -14.63
CA SER A 668 -11.66 -1.98 -14.25
C SER A 668 -12.45 -3.26 -14.59
N TYR A 669 -11.79 -4.32 -15.06
CA TYR A 669 -12.47 -5.47 -15.71
C TYR A 669 -12.32 -6.78 -14.92
N ALA A 670 -13.36 -7.60 -14.90
CA ALA A 670 -13.32 -8.97 -14.37
C ALA A 670 -13.33 -10.00 -15.52
N PRO A 671 -13.07 -11.29 -15.26
CA PRO A 671 -13.30 -12.32 -16.26
C PRO A 671 -14.79 -12.74 -16.31
N LEU A 672 -15.33 -12.99 -17.52
CA LEU A 672 -16.71 -13.47 -17.69
C LEU A 672 -16.92 -14.87 -17.10
N LEU A 673 -18.02 -15.04 -16.35
CA LEU A 673 -18.50 -16.33 -15.88
C LEU A 673 -18.80 -17.25 -17.09
N GLY A 674 -18.14 -18.41 -17.18
CA GLY A 674 -18.36 -19.39 -18.25
C GLY A 674 -17.44 -19.27 -19.48
N ASN A 675 -16.40 -18.44 -19.43
CA ASN A 675 -15.36 -18.44 -20.46
C ASN A 675 -14.66 -19.82 -20.49
N ILE A 676 -14.53 -20.43 -21.67
CA ILE A 676 -13.94 -21.79 -21.85
C ILE A 676 -12.50 -21.85 -21.35
N ASN A 677 -11.80 -20.70 -21.34
CA ASN A 677 -10.44 -20.59 -20.82
C ASN A 677 -10.38 -20.47 -19.29
N ILE A 678 -11.53 -20.29 -18.62
CA ILE A 678 -11.71 -20.14 -17.16
C ILE A 678 -12.48 -21.33 -16.56
N GLY A 679 -13.13 -22.16 -17.38
CA GLY A 679 -13.80 -23.37 -16.93
C GLY A 679 -15.14 -23.10 -16.25
N ALA A 680 -16.09 -24.03 -16.41
CA ALA A 680 -17.41 -23.94 -15.78
C ALA A 680 -17.30 -24.25 -14.28
N ALA A 681 -17.38 -23.23 -13.42
CA ALA A 681 -17.37 -23.39 -11.97
C ALA A 681 -18.72 -23.94 -11.46
N VAL A 682 -18.67 -24.93 -10.55
CA VAL A 682 -19.81 -25.46 -9.79
C VAL A 682 -19.51 -25.28 -8.28
N PRO A 683 -20.50 -24.97 -7.41
CA PRO A 683 -20.22 -24.63 -6.01
C PRO A 683 -19.63 -25.78 -5.17
N GLY A 684 -18.63 -25.45 -4.35
CA GLY A 684 -18.25 -26.23 -3.16
C GLY A 684 -16.89 -26.93 -3.22
N ARG A 685 -16.00 -26.51 -2.29
CA ARG A 685 -14.67 -27.04 -1.92
C ARG A 685 -13.49 -26.61 -2.80
N PHE A 686 -12.64 -25.77 -2.20
CA PHE A 686 -11.33 -25.32 -2.66
C PHE A 686 -10.33 -26.50 -2.72
N ASN A 687 -9.63 -26.68 -3.84
CA ASN A 687 -8.56 -27.68 -3.97
C ASN A 687 -7.20 -26.97 -4.12
N PRO A 688 -6.31 -27.06 -3.12
CA PRO A 688 -5.03 -26.36 -3.16
C PRO A 688 -4.07 -26.83 -4.28
N ARG A 689 -4.37 -27.93 -5.01
CA ARG A 689 -3.66 -28.29 -6.25
C ARG A 689 -3.85 -27.31 -7.40
N ASP A 690 -4.87 -26.47 -7.36
CA ASP A 690 -5.15 -25.46 -8.40
C ASP A 690 -4.14 -24.30 -8.40
N LEU A 691 -3.35 -24.16 -7.32
CA LEU A 691 -2.29 -23.16 -7.21
C LEU A 691 -1.03 -23.49 -8.01
N PHE A 692 -0.78 -24.77 -8.33
CA PHE A 692 0.52 -25.20 -8.86
C PHE A 692 0.60 -25.36 -10.38
N GLY A 693 -0.45 -25.04 -11.14
CA GLY A 693 -0.40 -24.88 -12.61
C GLY A 693 0.10 -26.05 -13.46
N LYS A 694 0.52 -27.18 -12.87
CA LYS A 694 1.38 -28.16 -13.57
C LYS A 694 0.64 -29.14 -14.47
N ILE A 695 -0.67 -29.35 -14.31
CA ILE A 695 -1.48 -30.16 -15.25
C ILE A 695 -2.92 -29.63 -15.23
N ARG A 696 -3.37 -28.93 -16.28
CA ARG A 696 -4.83 -28.87 -16.56
C ARG A 696 -5.25 -30.29 -16.98
N PRO A 697 -6.13 -31.00 -16.25
CA PRO A 697 -6.77 -32.17 -16.81
C PRO A 697 -7.61 -31.75 -18.03
N PRO A 698 -7.98 -32.66 -18.95
CA PRO A 698 -8.95 -32.37 -20.02
C PRO A 698 -10.35 -31.98 -19.51
N ARG A 699 -10.55 -31.87 -18.18
CA ARG A 699 -11.67 -31.22 -17.54
C ARG A 699 -11.16 -30.32 -16.38
N PRO A 700 -11.63 -29.07 -16.28
CA PRO A 700 -11.11 -28.07 -15.35
C PRO A 700 -11.52 -28.34 -13.89
N SER A 701 -10.65 -27.92 -12.97
CA SER A 701 -10.91 -27.80 -11.53
C SER A 701 -11.66 -26.50 -11.20
N THR A 702 -12.23 -26.47 -10.00
CA THR A 702 -13.41 -25.67 -9.63
C THR A 702 -13.15 -24.69 -8.49
N GLY A 703 -13.28 -23.39 -8.76
CA GLY A 703 -13.38 -22.26 -7.81
C GLY A 703 -13.19 -20.93 -8.58
N ALA A 704 -13.88 -19.81 -8.36
CA ALA A 704 -14.77 -19.31 -7.30
C ALA A 704 -15.84 -18.33 -7.88
N SER A 705 -17.01 -18.20 -7.24
CA SER A 705 -17.87 -16.99 -7.27
C SER A 705 -18.89 -16.96 -6.11
N GLU A 706 -19.45 -15.77 -5.86
CA GLU A 706 -20.26 -15.27 -4.71
C GLU A 706 -21.59 -16.00 -4.41
N PRO A 707 -22.16 -15.88 -3.18
CA PRO A 707 -23.52 -16.32 -2.88
C PRO A 707 -24.58 -15.32 -3.39
N ALA A 708 -25.75 -15.87 -3.75
CA ALA A 708 -26.92 -15.17 -4.30
C ALA A 708 -27.54 -14.10 -3.39
#